data_AF-A0A246U7G9-F1
#
_entry.id   AF-A0A246U7G9-F1
#
_cell.length_a   1.000
_cell.length_b   1.000
_cell.length_c   1.000
_cell.angle_alpha   90.00
_cell.angle_beta   90.00
_cell.angle_gamma   90.00
#
_symmetry.space_group_name_H-M   'P 1'
#
loop_
_entity.id
_entity.type
_entity.pdbx_description
1 polymer ?
#
loop_
_entity_poly.entity_id
_entity_poly.type
_entity_poly.pdbx_seq_one_letter_code
_entity_poly.pdbx_strand_id
1 'polypeptide(L)'
;MEIFLGAFTEEWERRRAALLHERLTGRTTRDDEEERRRPGSTVPAGGSSPKSAKRLKRSSRRHLTLNSSSSSRPMATRFAGLARGSQPAVVKMASFGGGGRLGAMAGYISRNGAVPMENQSGQELQGRDAIAALCNDWAHLMGNRTESRDIGLFCVDIAGGPKEGQPMHEWARDIVRSAVGDRSFAFGIEGRDGTYRIEGVVVLRSKAGERLTADARASEIVQARMRTKGDDVGDAEFRFTGCGNGVEYGTSRLRSLVARLDGGVENDRGQKIADAKQAGDLVQQQWRGELHSRKSRDLMHLVMSARAGTDVDAFRAAARAFLAAEFGEHRYVFSLHDPIADPKGEQDGGKRPHVHVHAIVAARAENGDRIETSIASFRRWREGLAKEARARGIRMEMTDRRDQASAPAYSRNQVRPISRKGRTEHAGTSNYARRRYDRKRREEPTAPRTLRSLEYIKKVRSQWLEVVRNAVKSDGKNFAKAQLSRMETAELLLKKMPAERDLRNANGTGVRAALVELSKLTKVDSMSTMTRSEFEAYEKRVEAALVQAERITPDAWRNRFEEIASAARDHVEARREMMEQAEQAGSRTSENLRIRQVSDAKQERAEAVARHGLVSVETGSDVMMAVEYYRQLLGATGEDRSSPDRASLQASLNLELARAGELGAAGNTYIREIADIDDDLRVAIEAAERSADRKGKRLGNADEHHGPSRPEHRLHGHKSKSDELMRADHTKESGDERTDPAEERVSRLEELRREVDRGRDGGEFER
;
A
#
# COMPACT_ATOMS: atom_id res chain seq x y z
N MET A 1 50.03 5.89 -0.76
CA MET A 1 48.70 5.37 -0.36
C MET A 1 48.00 6.32 0.63
N GLU A 2 48.73 6.95 1.56
CA GLU A 2 48.18 7.87 2.57
C GLU A 2 47.50 9.13 1.99
N ILE A 3 47.97 9.63 0.84
CA ILE A 3 47.51 10.89 0.22
C ILE A 3 45.99 10.88 -0.11
N PHE A 4 45.41 9.73 -0.45
CA PHE A 4 43.98 9.63 -0.80
C PHE A 4 43.04 9.44 0.41
N LEU A 5 43.55 9.02 1.57
CA LEU A 5 42.73 8.84 2.78
C LEU A 5 42.59 10.14 3.58
N GLY A 6 43.46 11.13 3.36
CA GLY A 6 43.40 12.45 4.00
C GLY A 6 42.35 13.42 3.42
N ALA A 7 41.82 13.15 2.21
CA ALA A 7 40.79 13.98 1.57
C ALA A 7 39.39 13.81 2.19
N PHE A 8 39.20 12.74 2.97
CA PHE A 8 37.94 12.39 3.62
C PHE A 8 38.03 12.74 5.10
N THR A 9 37.19 13.66 5.58
CA THR A 9 37.22 14.13 6.96
C THR A 9 36.57 13.13 7.91
N GLU A 10 35.49 12.46 7.46
CA GLU A 10 34.75 11.51 8.30
C GLU A 10 35.26 10.06 8.19
N GLU A 11 35.18 9.32 9.30
CA GLU A 11 35.70 7.94 9.37
C GLU A 11 34.97 6.97 8.44
N TRP A 12 33.67 7.19 8.20
CA TRP A 12 32.86 6.31 7.35
C TRP A 12 33.21 6.48 5.86
N GLU A 13 33.56 7.69 5.42
CA GLU A 13 34.05 7.97 4.07
C GLU A 13 35.35 7.21 3.81
N ARG A 14 36.32 7.33 4.72
CA ARG A 14 37.59 6.59 4.67
C ARG A 14 37.38 5.08 4.59
N ARG A 15 36.45 4.52 5.39
CA ARG A 15 36.10 3.10 5.35
C ARG A 15 35.44 2.69 4.03
N ARG A 16 34.54 3.51 3.46
CA ARG A 16 33.88 3.23 2.18
C ARG A 16 34.87 3.29 1.01
N ALA A 17 35.76 4.28 0.99
CA ALA A 17 36.84 4.39 0.01
C ALA A 17 37.81 3.20 0.07
N ALA A 18 38.19 2.76 1.28
CA ALA A 18 39.06 1.59 1.47
C ALA A 18 38.44 0.30 0.91
N LEU A 19 37.16 0.03 1.21
CA LEU A 19 36.45 -1.16 0.73
C LEU A 19 36.33 -1.19 -0.81
N LEU A 20 36.03 -0.05 -1.43
CA LEU A 20 35.99 0.07 -2.90
C LEU A 20 37.37 -0.15 -3.53
N HIS A 21 38.44 0.37 -2.91
CA HIS A 21 39.82 0.23 -3.41
C HIS A 21 40.37 -1.20 -3.29
N GLU A 22 40.13 -1.89 -2.17
CA GLU A 22 40.53 -3.28 -1.95
C GLU A 22 39.91 -4.22 -3.00
N ARG A 23 38.64 -3.95 -3.38
CA ARG A 23 37.91 -4.73 -4.38
C ARG A 23 38.37 -4.44 -5.82
N LEU A 24 38.73 -3.19 -6.14
CA LEU A 24 39.27 -2.80 -7.45
C LEU A 24 40.69 -3.33 -7.72
N THR A 25 41.48 -3.60 -6.67
CA THR A 25 42.89 -4.03 -6.79
C THR A 25 43.08 -5.56 -6.86
N GLY A 26 42.01 -6.35 -6.78
CA GLY A 26 41.99 -7.76 -7.19
C GLY A 26 42.84 -8.74 -6.37
N ARG A 27 43.34 -8.35 -5.19
CA ARG A 27 44.19 -9.19 -4.33
C ARG A 27 43.36 -10.15 -3.48
N THR A 28 43.19 -11.38 -3.95
CA THR A 28 42.77 -12.53 -3.12
C THR A 28 43.95 -13.48 -2.89
N THR A 29 44.22 -13.82 -1.63
CA THR A 29 45.26 -14.79 -1.23
C THR A 29 44.92 -16.21 -1.66
N ARG A 30 45.95 -17.05 -1.86
CA ARG A 30 45.90 -18.22 -2.76
C ARG A 30 45.62 -19.58 -2.08
N ASP A 31 45.39 -19.59 -0.77
CA ASP A 31 45.35 -20.83 0.03
C ASP A 31 43.93 -21.44 0.24
N ASP A 32 42.87 -20.75 -0.19
CA ASP A 32 41.47 -21.16 0.03
C ASP A 32 40.91 -22.21 -0.96
N GLU A 33 41.75 -22.83 -1.79
CA GLU A 33 41.28 -23.73 -2.87
C GLU A 33 41.14 -25.22 -2.48
N GLU A 34 41.84 -25.71 -1.45
CA GLU A 34 41.93 -27.15 -1.20
C GLU A 34 40.79 -27.77 -0.35
N GLU A 35 40.09 -26.99 0.49
CA GLU A 35 38.98 -27.52 1.33
C GLU A 35 37.68 -27.76 0.53
N ARG A 36 37.68 -27.53 -0.79
CA ARG A 36 36.48 -27.50 -1.65
C ARG A 36 36.02 -28.85 -2.20
N ARG A 37 36.58 -29.98 -1.75
CA ARG A 37 36.33 -31.33 -2.33
C ARG A 37 35.82 -32.40 -1.34
N ARG A 38 34.66 -32.20 -0.70
CA ARG A 38 33.82 -33.32 -0.18
C ARG A 38 32.31 -33.06 -0.32
N PRO A 39 31.57 -33.79 -1.18
CA PRO A 39 30.11 -33.75 -1.23
C PRO A 39 29.46 -34.92 -0.45
N GLY A 40 28.38 -34.63 0.27
CA GLY A 40 27.51 -35.63 0.93
C GLY A 40 26.16 -34.97 1.26
N SER A 41 25.17 -34.97 0.36
CA SER A 41 24.34 -36.09 -0.11
C SER A 41 23.15 -36.39 0.82
N THR A 42 22.00 -35.83 0.46
CA THR A 42 20.68 -36.31 0.84
C THR A 42 20.30 -37.54 0.01
N VAL A 43 19.68 -38.54 0.64
CA VAL A 43 19.18 -39.78 -0.02
C VAL A 43 17.77 -40.12 0.54
N PRO A 44 16.93 -40.95 -0.12
CA PRO A 44 15.68 -40.43 -0.69
C PRO A 44 14.47 -41.38 -0.55
N ALA A 45 13.38 -41.06 -1.28
CA ALA A 45 12.42 -42.02 -1.86
C ALA A 45 11.89 -41.35 -3.15
N GLY A 46 11.70 -41.98 -4.32
CA GLY A 46 11.63 -43.40 -4.71
C GLY A 46 10.40 -43.55 -5.62
N GLY A 47 10.46 -44.03 -6.87
CA GLY A 47 11.59 -44.51 -7.66
C GLY A 47 11.22 -44.67 -9.16
N SER A 48 11.76 -45.71 -9.82
CA SER A 48 11.69 -46.06 -11.25
C SER A 48 12.65 -45.29 -12.19
N SER A 49 13.15 -46.00 -13.22
CA SER A 49 14.51 -45.84 -13.76
C SER A 49 14.51 -45.54 -15.30
N PRO A 50 15.64 -45.58 -16.06
CA PRO A 50 16.05 -44.36 -16.76
C PRO A 50 16.23 -44.50 -18.29
N LYS A 51 16.22 -43.37 -19.02
CA LYS A 51 16.97 -43.24 -20.28
C LYS A 51 17.79 -41.95 -20.33
N SER A 52 19.01 -42.10 -20.84
CA SER A 52 20.06 -41.08 -20.88
C SER A 52 19.86 -40.07 -22.02
N ALA A 53 20.00 -38.78 -21.73
CA ALA A 53 20.39 -37.77 -22.70
C ALA A 53 21.08 -36.58 -22.02
N LYS A 54 22.35 -36.34 -22.33
CA LYS A 54 23.10 -35.17 -21.85
C LYS A 54 22.69 -33.92 -22.66
N ARG A 55 22.29 -32.82 -22.00
CA ARG A 55 22.53 -31.46 -22.55
C ARG A 55 22.59 -30.35 -21.51
N LEU A 56 23.76 -29.72 -21.48
CA LEU A 56 24.21 -28.49 -20.81
C LEU A 56 23.15 -27.62 -20.08
N LYS A 57 23.35 -27.45 -18.77
CA LYS A 57 22.90 -26.24 -18.04
C LYS A 57 24.01 -25.19 -18.04
N ARG A 58 23.71 -23.99 -18.51
CA ARG A 58 24.60 -22.82 -18.40
C ARG A 58 24.88 -22.52 -16.93
N SER A 59 26.17 -22.38 -16.59
CA SER A 59 26.61 -21.99 -15.25
C SER A 59 26.14 -20.56 -14.93
N SER A 60 25.28 -20.40 -13.92
CA SER A 60 25.06 -19.12 -13.27
C SER A 60 26.05 -18.95 -12.13
N ARG A 61 27.06 -18.10 -12.35
CA ARG A 61 28.07 -17.74 -11.34
C ARG A 61 27.38 -17.30 -10.04
N ARG A 62 27.63 -18.03 -8.94
CA ARG A 62 27.39 -17.52 -7.58
C ARG A 62 28.67 -16.84 -7.13
N HIS A 63 28.69 -15.52 -7.13
CA HIS A 63 29.81 -14.77 -6.56
C HIS A 63 29.68 -14.64 -5.04
N LEU A 64 30.85 -14.62 -4.41
CA LEU A 64 31.04 -14.60 -2.97
C LEU A 64 30.93 -13.15 -2.48
N THR A 65 30.01 -12.88 -1.55
CA THR A 65 30.18 -11.73 -0.65
C THR A 65 31.30 -12.10 0.34
N LEU A 66 32.35 -11.28 0.44
CA LEU A 66 33.39 -11.50 1.45
C LEU A 66 32.74 -11.46 2.84
N ASN A 67 32.80 -12.58 3.55
CA ASN A 67 32.39 -12.63 4.94
C ASN A 67 33.43 -11.84 5.76
N SER A 68 33.11 -10.62 6.17
CA SER A 68 33.73 -10.07 7.37
C SER A 68 33.23 -10.91 8.56
N SER A 69 33.99 -11.95 8.89
CA SER A 69 33.70 -12.84 10.02
C SER A 69 34.01 -12.13 11.34
N SER A 70 33.32 -11.03 11.63
CA SER A 70 33.24 -10.51 12.99
C SER A 70 32.59 -11.59 13.83
N SER A 71 33.39 -12.28 14.65
CA SER A 71 32.92 -13.37 15.49
C SER A 71 31.74 -12.90 16.33
N SER A 72 30.61 -13.61 16.25
CA SER A 72 29.38 -13.20 16.92
C SER A 72 29.65 -13.04 18.42
N ARG A 73 29.37 -11.85 18.96
CA ARG A 73 29.72 -11.48 20.34
C ARG A 73 29.22 -12.55 21.34
N PRO A 74 30.10 -13.16 22.17
CA PRO A 74 29.76 -14.30 22.99
C PRO A 74 28.55 -14.08 23.90
N MET A 75 27.78 -15.14 24.18
CA MET A 75 26.57 -15.07 25.01
C MET A 75 26.84 -14.47 26.39
N ALA A 76 27.86 -14.93 27.11
CA ALA A 76 28.29 -14.36 28.39
C ALA A 76 28.53 -12.84 28.31
N THR A 77 29.26 -12.37 27.30
CA THR A 77 29.53 -10.93 27.10
C THR A 77 28.26 -10.14 26.84
N ARG A 78 27.36 -10.65 25.97
CA ARG A 78 26.05 -10.01 25.71
C ARG A 78 25.19 -9.96 26.97
N PHE A 79 25.12 -11.05 27.74
CA PHE A 79 24.27 -11.15 28.93
C PHE A 79 24.79 -10.30 30.09
N ALA A 80 26.12 -10.21 30.26
CA ALA A 80 26.74 -9.26 31.17
C ALA A 80 26.46 -7.80 30.76
N GLY A 81 26.45 -7.51 29.45
CA GLY A 81 26.01 -6.20 28.92
C GLY A 81 24.55 -5.90 29.26
N LEU A 82 23.63 -6.81 28.96
CA LEU A 82 22.20 -6.69 29.29
C LEU A 82 21.97 -6.48 30.80
N ALA A 83 22.66 -7.23 31.66
CA ALA A 83 22.61 -7.06 33.11
C ALA A 83 23.16 -5.70 33.61
N ARG A 84 24.00 -5.03 32.81
CA ARG A 84 24.46 -3.65 33.02
C ARG A 84 23.57 -2.60 32.32
N GLY A 85 22.37 -3.00 31.91
CA GLY A 85 21.38 -2.13 31.27
C GLY A 85 21.61 -1.85 29.79
N SER A 86 22.35 -2.71 29.06
CA SER A 86 22.39 -2.62 27.60
C SER A 86 21.01 -2.89 26.98
N GLN A 87 20.67 -2.15 25.93
CA GLN A 87 19.42 -2.29 25.19
C GLN A 87 19.52 -3.29 24.02
N PRO A 88 18.41 -3.91 23.58
CA PRO A 88 18.42 -4.83 22.44
C PRO A 88 18.52 -4.10 21.10
N ALA A 89 19.40 -4.55 20.20
CA ALA A 89 19.48 -4.06 18.84
C ALA A 89 18.28 -4.51 17.99
N VAL A 90 17.55 -3.56 17.44
CA VAL A 90 16.37 -3.81 16.60
C VAL A 90 16.67 -3.42 15.17
N VAL A 91 16.71 -4.42 14.28
CA VAL A 91 16.67 -4.26 12.83
C VAL A 91 15.52 -5.11 12.27
N LYS A 92 14.67 -4.49 11.45
CA LYS A 92 13.47 -5.10 10.83
C LYS A 92 13.37 -4.69 9.36
N MET A 93 13.04 -5.63 8.48
CA MET A 93 12.50 -5.28 7.15
C MET A 93 11.00 -5.01 7.31
N ALA A 94 10.55 -3.83 6.87
CA ALA A 94 9.16 -3.40 6.95
C ALA A 94 8.39 -3.70 5.66
N SER A 95 9.02 -3.51 4.50
CA SER A 95 8.45 -3.79 3.18
C SER A 95 9.51 -3.98 2.10
N PHE A 96 9.07 -4.47 0.94
CA PHE A 96 9.76 -4.31 -0.35
C PHE A 96 8.92 -3.43 -1.26
N GLY A 97 9.56 -2.76 -2.22
CA GLY A 97 8.91 -2.04 -3.31
C GLY A 97 9.55 -2.36 -4.66
N GLY A 98 8.79 -2.19 -5.74
CA GLY A 98 9.34 -2.03 -7.07
C GLY A 98 9.79 -0.58 -7.31
N GLY A 99 10.60 -0.34 -8.34
CA GLY A 99 11.21 0.97 -8.58
C GLY A 99 10.26 2.17 -8.57
N GLY A 100 9.09 2.07 -9.21
CA GLY A 100 8.06 3.12 -9.21
C GLY A 100 7.48 3.48 -7.83
N ARG A 101 7.85 2.77 -6.77
CA ARG A 101 7.48 3.10 -5.38
C ARG A 101 8.49 3.97 -4.65
N LEU A 102 9.64 4.30 -5.25
CA LEU A 102 10.72 5.05 -4.59
C LEU A 102 10.22 6.37 -4.00
N GLY A 103 9.57 7.22 -4.80
CA GLY A 103 9.06 8.52 -4.35
C GLY A 103 8.04 8.40 -3.20
N ALA A 104 7.10 7.46 -3.29
CA ALA A 104 6.12 7.22 -2.22
C ALA A 104 6.77 6.67 -0.93
N MET A 105 7.84 5.88 -1.04
CA MET A 105 8.60 5.39 0.11
C MET A 105 9.46 6.50 0.71
N ALA A 106 10.14 7.30 -0.12
CA ALA A 106 10.93 8.45 0.28
C ALA A 106 10.05 9.49 1.00
N GLY A 107 8.91 9.87 0.42
CA GLY A 107 7.91 10.72 1.07
C GLY A 107 7.41 10.15 2.41
N TYR A 108 7.13 8.84 2.49
CA TYR A 108 6.74 8.23 3.77
C TYR A 108 7.82 8.38 4.85
N ILE A 109 9.10 8.15 4.51
CA ILE A 109 10.20 8.25 5.49
C ILE A 109 10.57 9.71 5.79
N SER A 110 10.41 10.65 4.86
CA SER A 110 10.74 12.06 5.05
C SER A 110 9.58 12.91 5.54
N ARG A 111 8.40 12.32 5.83
CA ARG A 111 7.15 13.06 6.11
C ARG A 111 6.83 14.07 4.98
N ASN A 112 6.91 13.59 3.74
CA ASN A 112 6.75 14.35 2.49
C ASN A 112 7.75 15.52 2.34
N GLY A 113 8.97 15.35 2.88
CA GLY A 113 10.06 16.32 2.81
C GLY A 113 10.25 17.18 4.05
N ALA A 114 9.35 17.10 5.05
CA ALA A 114 9.44 17.87 6.29
C ALA A 114 10.55 17.39 7.25
N VAL A 115 10.96 16.12 7.17
CA VAL A 115 12.10 15.54 7.90
C VAL A 115 13.23 15.26 6.90
N PRO A 116 14.46 15.73 7.15
CA PRO A 116 15.57 15.47 6.23
C PRO A 116 15.84 13.97 6.10
N MET A 117 16.30 13.60 4.91
CA MET A 117 16.89 12.31 4.62
C MET A 117 18.41 12.47 4.43
N GLU A 118 19.17 11.42 4.64
CA GLU A 118 20.62 11.38 4.41
C GLU A 118 20.94 10.20 3.47
N ASN A 119 21.80 10.42 2.46
CA ASN A 119 22.18 9.39 1.49
C ASN A 119 23.52 8.70 1.82
N GLN A 120 23.95 7.76 0.98
CA GLN A 120 25.22 7.03 1.17
C GLN A 120 26.51 7.88 1.08
N SER A 121 26.43 9.16 0.69
CA SER A 121 27.53 10.11 0.73
C SER A 121 27.39 11.16 1.84
N GLY A 122 26.51 10.94 2.83
CA GLY A 122 26.31 11.86 3.95
C GLY A 122 25.61 13.18 3.57
N GLN A 123 25.17 13.32 2.32
CA GLN A 123 24.43 14.49 1.85
C GLN A 123 23.01 14.45 2.41
N GLU A 124 22.59 15.53 3.06
CA GLU A 124 21.20 15.72 3.47
C GLU A 124 20.33 16.15 2.28
N LEU A 125 19.11 15.59 2.23
CA LEU A 125 18.11 15.73 1.18
C LEU A 125 16.77 16.08 1.84
N GLN A 126 16.24 17.27 1.57
CA GLN A 126 15.01 17.79 2.19
C GLN A 126 14.08 18.40 1.14
N GLY A 127 12.77 18.45 1.44
CA GLY A 127 11.75 18.95 0.51
C GLY A 127 11.26 17.93 -0.54
N ARG A 128 10.25 18.33 -1.33
CA ARG A 128 9.64 17.48 -2.37
C ARG A 128 10.57 17.30 -3.58
N ASP A 129 11.32 18.33 -3.95
CA ASP A 129 12.22 18.29 -5.12
C ASP A 129 13.40 17.32 -4.93
N ALA A 130 13.95 17.24 -3.71
CA ALA A 130 15.00 16.26 -3.39
C ALA A 130 14.50 14.81 -3.51
N ILE A 131 13.20 14.56 -3.27
CA ILE A 131 12.58 13.24 -3.49
C ILE A 131 12.44 12.95 -4.99
N ALA A 132 12.08 13.95 -5.80
CA ALA A 132 12.00 13.81 -7.26
C ALA A 132 13.39 13.57 -7.87
N ALA A 133 14.40 14.34 -7.45
CA ALA A 133 15.80 14.17 -7.86
C ALA A 133 16.35 12.77 -7.51
N LEU A 134 16.07 12.27 -6.30
CA LEU A 134 16.41 10.90 -5.88
C LEU A 134 15.77 9.84 -6.79
N CYS A 135 14.52 10.05 -7.22
CA CYS A 135 13.85 9.14 -8.14
C CYS A 135 14.51 9.09 -9.53
N ASN A 136 15.00 10.24 -10.00
CA ASN A 136 15.73 10.34 -11.27
C ASN A 136 17.11 9.69 -11.18
N ASP A 137 17.90 9.97 -10.13
CA ASP A 137 19.22 9.33 -9.88
C ASP A 137 19.10 7.81 -9.88
N TRP A 138 18.11 7.25 -9.17
CA TRP A 138 17.99 5.79 -9.03
C TRP A 138 17.29 5.11 -10.21
N ALA A 139 16.76 5.84 -11.20
CA ALA A 139 15.97 5.27 -12.30
C ALA A 139 16.70 4.13 -13.03
N HIS A 140 18.01 4.27 -13.24
CA HIS A 140 18.86 3.26 -13.89
C HIS A 140 18.96 1.94 -13.08
N LEU A 141 18.96 2.01 -11.74
CA LEU A 141 18.96 0.83 -10.86
C LEU A 141 17.60 0.12 -10.81
N MET A 142 16.53 0.82 -11.17
CA MET A 142 15.15 0.31 -11.21
C MET A 142 14.78 -0.36 -12.54
N GLY A 143 15.70 -0.37 -13.52
CA GLY A 143 15.46 -0.91 -14.84
C GLY A 143 15.18 -2.43 -14.88
N ASN A 144 14.38 -2.81 -15.88
CA ASN A 144 14.31 -4.15 -16.48
C ASN A 144 13.42 -5.23 -15.82
N ARG A 145 12.51 -4.89 -14.89
CA ARG A 145 11.41 -5.81 -14.48
C ARG A 145 10.08 -5.11 -14.24
N THR A 146 9.34 -4.88 -15.33
CA THR A 146 7.89 -4.64 -15.28
C THR A 146 7.20 -5.70 -14.44
N GLU A 147 6.30 -5.32 -13.54
CA GLU A 147 5.44 -6.29 -12.84
C GLU A 147 4.65 -7.11 -13.86
N SER A 148 4.34 -8.36 -13.54
CA SER A 148 3.57 -9.19 -14.47
C SER A 148 2.15 -8.64 -14.64
N ARG A 149 1.77 -8.30 -15.88
CA ARG A 149 0.37 -8.02 -16.25
C ARG A 149 -0.40 -9.34 -16.13
N ASP A 150 -1.07 -9.54 -15.01
CA ASP A 150 -1.72 -10.81 -14.66
C ASP A 150 -3.16 -10.86 -15.15
N ILE A 151 -3.82 -9.70 -15.11
CA ILE A 151 -5.24 -9.54 -15.40
C ILE A 151 -5.42 -8.36 -16.34
N GLY A 152 -6.30 -8.53 -17.33
CA GLY A 152 -6.73 -7.48 -18.26
C GLY A 152 -8.22 -7.20 -18.10
N LEU A 153 -8.61 -5.98 -18.47
CA LEU A 153 -9.99 -5.55 -18.65
C LEU A 153 -10.27 -5.49 -20.15
N PHE A 154 -11.42 -5.96 -20.59
CA PHE A 154 -11.80 -5.96 -21.99
C PHE A 154 -13.24 -5.48 -22.19
N CYS A 155 -13.50 -4.98 -23.39
CA CYS A 155 -14.82 -4.67 -23.93
C CYS A 155 -14.96 -5.37 -25.29
N VAL A 156 -16.15 -5.86 -25.60
CA VAL A 156 -16.55 -6.31 -26.93
C VAL A 156 -17.84 -5.59 -27.30
N ASP A 157 -17.79 -4.78 -28.35
CA ASP A 157 -18.94 -4.08 -28.91
C ASP A 157 -19.52 -4.91 -30.06
N ILE A 158 -20.82 -5.20 -30.08
CA ILE A 158 -21.46 -6.11 -31.04
C ILE A 158 -22.74 -5.48 -31.59
N ALA A 159 -22.90 -5.49 -32.92
CA ALA A 159 -24.16 -5.22 -33.60
C ALA A 159 -24.96 -6.52 -33.80
N GLY A 160 -26.22 -6.53 -33.35
CA GLY A 160 -27.09 -7.72 -33.41
C GLY A 160 -27.02 -8.61 -32.15
N GLY A 161 -28.10 -9.36 -31.92
CA GLY A 161 -28.27 -10.20 -30.73
C GLY A 161 -28.07 -11.70 -30.96
N PRO A 162 -28.32 -12.53 -29.93
CA PRO A 162 -28.29 -13.99 -30.04
C PRO A 162 -29.33 -14.52 -31.03
N LYS A 163 -29.08 -15.71 -31.56
CA LYS A 163 -30.06 -16.44 -32.39
C LYS A 163 -31.32 -16.77 -31.59
N GLU A 164 -32.45 -16.89 -32.28
CA GLU A 164 -33.74 -17.18 -31.66
C GLU A 164 -33.68 -18.44 -30.78
N GLY A 165 -34.04 -18.28 -29.50
CA GLY A 165 -33.97 -19.34 -28.49
C GLY A 165 -32.62 -19.52 -27.77
N GLN A 166 -31.53 -18.88 -28.20
CA GLN A 166 -30.23 -18.99 -27.52
C GLN A 166 -30.15 -18.08 -26.27
N PRO A 167 -29.71 -18.58 -25.10
CA PRO A 167 -29.54 -17.74 -23.91
C PRO A 167 -28.48 -16.65 -24.10
N MET A 168 -28.84 -15.40 -23.78
CA MET A 168 -27.97 -14.21 -23.94
C MET A 168 -26.57 -14.37 -23.33
N HIS A 169 -26.47 -14.93 -22.12
CA HIS A 169 -25.18 -15.14 -21.45
C HIS A 169 -24.35 -16.29 -22.05
N GLU A 170 -25.00 -17.30 -22.64
CA GLU A 170 -24.32 -18.38 -23.34
C GLU A 170 -23.69 -17.89 -24.65
N TRP A 171 -24.46 -17.17 -25.45
CA TRP A 171 -23.99 -16.48 -26.66
C TRP A 171 -22.78 -15.57 -26.38
N ALA A 172 -22.90 -14.67 -25.41
CA ALA A 172 -21.82 -13.76 -25.02
C ALA A 172 -20.57 -14.51 -24.50
N ARG A 173 -20.75 -15.58 -23.73
CA ARG A 173 -19.66 -16.42 -23.21
C ARG A 173 -18.86 -17.07 -24.35
N ASP A 174 -19.51 -17.51 -25.42
CA ASP A 174 -18.86 -18.14 -26.57
C ASP A 174 -18.10 -17.13 -27.44
N ILE A 175 -18.60 -15.90 -27.57
CA ILE A 175 -17.86 -14.78 -28.20
C ILE A 175 -16.58 -14.46 -27.40
N VAL A 176 -16.68 -14.28 -26.08
CA VAL A 176 -15.51 -14.01 -25.23
C VAL A 176 -14.53 -15.19 -25.24
N ARG A 177 -15.02 -16.43 -25.20
CA ARG A 177 -14.20 -17.65 -25.30
C ARG A 177 -13.45 -17.73 -26.64
N SER A 178 -14.07 -17.29 -27.73
CA SER A 178 -13.43 -17.19 -29.05
C SER A 178 -12.29 -16.17 -29.08
N ALA A 179 -12.47 -15.05 -28.38
CA ALA A 179 -11.46 -14.00 -28.20
C ALA A 179 -10.26 -14.47 -27.36
N VAL A 180 -10.50 -14.85 -26.09
CA VAL A 180 -9.43 -15.06 -25.09
C VAL A 180 -8.94 -16.51 -24.97
N GLY A 181 -9.69 -17.47 -25.52
CA GLY A 181 -9.32 -18.88 -25.62
C GLY A 181 -9.57 -19.69 -24.33
N ASP A 182 -8.52 -20.35 -23.84
CA ASP A 182 -8.54 -21.23 -22.67
C ASP A 182 -8.43 -20.51 -21.32
N ARG A 183 -8.25 -19.19 -21.36
CA ARG A 183 -8.08 -18.28 -20.22
C ARG A 183 -9.35 -18.20 -19.39
N SER A 184 -9.18 -18.07 -18.08
CA SER A 184 -10.29 -17.81 -17.16
C SER A 184 -10.72 -16.35 -17.25
N PHE A 185 -12.02 -16.10 -17.31
CA PHE A 185 -12.59 -14.76 -17.43
C PHE A 185 -13.92 -14.66 -16.69
N ALA A 186 -14.37 -13.44 -16.47
CA ALA A 186 -15.74 -13.12 -16.07
C ALA A 186 -16.20 -11.86 -16.78
N PHE A 187 -17.47 -11.81 -17.14
CA PHE A 187 -18.05 -10.77 -17.99
C PHE A 187 -19.50 -10.49 -17.58
N GLY A 188 -20.00 -9.33 -17.94
CA GLY A 188 -21.44 -9.06 -17.99
C GLY A 188 -21.79 -8.31 -19.27
N ILE A 189 -23.09 -8.09 -19.48
CA ILE A 189 -23.64 -7.62 -20.75
C ILE A 189 -24.53 -6.41 -20.49
N GLU A 190 -24.30 -5.33 -21.22
CA GLU A 190 -25.22 -4.20 -21.31
C GLU A 190 -25.80 -4.17 -22.74
N GLY A 191 -27.12 -4.01 -22.88
CA GLY A 191 -27.80 -3.89 -24.17
C GLY A 191 -28.47 -2.54 -24.32
N ARG A 192 -28.33 -1.91 -25.50
CA ARG A 192 -29.08 -0.71 -25.90
C ARG A 192 -29.41 -0.80 -27.39
N ASP A 193 -30.69 -0.63 -27.72
CA ASP A 193 -31.18 -0.37 -29.08
C ASP A 193 -30.65 -1.33 -30.17
N GLY A 194 -30.58 -2.63 -29.85
CA GLY A 194 -30.10 -3.67 -30.77
C GLY A 194 -28.57 -3.84 -30.84
N THR A 195 -27.82 -3.05 -30.07
CA THR A 195 -26.38 -3.22 -29.84
C THR A 195 -26.11 -3.78 -28.44
N TYR A 196 -25.07 -4.61 -28.34
CA TYR A 196 -24.67 -5.25 -27.09
C TYR A 196 -23.20 -5.00 -26.79
N ARG A 197 -22.92 -4.61 -25.55
CA ARG A 197 -21.58 -4.39 -25.01
C ARG A 197 -21.29 -5.46 -23.96
N ILE A 198 -20.31 -6.31 -24.24
CA ILE A 198 -19.78 -7.29 -23.28
C ILE A 198 -18.54 -6.70 -22.62
N GLU A 199 -18.58 -6.49 -21.31
CA GLU A 199 -17.41 -6.02 -20.55
C GLU A 199 -16.97 -7.05 -19.52
N GLY A 200 -15.66 -7.19 -19.34
CA GLY A 200 -15.14 -8.24 -18.50
C GLY A 200 -13.70 -8.10 -18.02
N VAL A 201 -13.32 -9.08 -17.20
CA VAL A 201 -12.01 -9.24 -16.57
C VAL A 201 -11.47 -10.61 -16.96
N VAL A 202 -10.22 -10.66 -17.45
CA VAL A 202 -9.59 -11.90 -17.95
C VAL A 202 -8.20 -12.12 -17.36
N VAL A 203 -7.88 -13.37 -17.02
CA VAL A 203 -6.52 -13.80 -16.68
C VAL A 203 -5.67 -13.84 -17.95
N LEU A 204 -4.64 -13.00 -18.05
CA LEU A 204 -3.89 -12.81 -19.30
C LEU A 204 -3.01 -14.01 -19.69
N ARG A 205 -2.69 -14.89 -18.72
CA ARG A 205 -1.92 -16.11 -18.93
C ARG A 205 -2.84 -17.29 -19.24
N SER A 206 -2.64 -17.97 -20.37
CA SER A 206 -3.31 -19.24 -20.69
C SER A 206 -2.87 -20.37 -19.76
N LYS A 207 -3.59 -21.50 -19.81
CA LYS A 207 -3.23 -22.73 -19.09
C LYS A 207 -1.93 -23.32 -19.67
N ALA A 208 -1.72 -23.19 -20.99
CA ALA A 208 -0.46 -23.46 -21.67
C ALA A 208 0.70 -22.50 -21.28
N GLY A 209 0.39 -21.33 -20.72
CA GLY A 209 1.37 -20.40 -20.13
C GLY A 209 1.80 -19.22 -20.99
N GLU A 210 1.30 -19.11 -22.23
CA GLU A 210 1.35 -17.93 -23.08
C GLU A 210 0.63 -16.75 -22.40
N ARG A 211 1.19 -15.54 -22.47
CA ARG A 211 0.62 -14.35 -21.81
C ARG A 211 0.33 -13.23 -22.81
N LEU A 212 -0.91 -12.76 -22.81
CA LEU A 212 -1.32 -11.57 -23.55
C LEU A 212 -0.78 -10.31 -22.86
N THR A 213 -0.39 -9.31 -23.65
CA THR A 213 0.17 -8.05 -23.13
C THR A 213 -0.90 -7.06 -22.69
N ALA A 214 -2.16 -7.20 -23.12
CA ALA A 214 -3.28 -6.30 -22.81
C ALA A 214 -3.03 -4.84 -23.20
N ASP A 215 -2.57 -4.64 -24.43
CA ASP A 215 -2.39 -3.36 -25.11
C ASP A 215 -3.12 -3.37 -26.47
N ALA A 216 -3.03 -2.27 -27.23
CA ALA A 216 -3.66 -2.15 -28.55
C ALA A 216 -3.26 -3.30 -29.49
N ARG A 217 -1.97 -3.64 -29.55
CA ARG A 217 -1.46 -4.75 -30.36
C ARG A 217 -2.02 -6.11 -29.92
N ALA A 218 -2.19 -6.36 -28.63
CA ALA A 218 -2.88 -7.56 -28.17
C ALA A 218 -4.37 -7.58 -28.57
N SER A 219 -5.02 -6.40 -28.62
CA SER A 219 -6.41 -6.26 -29.07
C SER A 219 -6.53 -6.60 -30.55
N GLU A 220 -5.66 -6.06 -31.41
CA GLU A 220 -5.58 -6.40 -32.85
C GLU A 220 -5.39 -7.91 -33.09
N ILE A 221 -4.50 -8.57 -32.33
CA ILE A 221 -4.25 -10.01 -32.45
C ILE A 221 -5.48 -10.83 -32.02
N VAL A 222 -6.20 -10.40 -30.98
CA VAL A 222 -7.44 -11.04 -30.54
C VAL A 222 -8.56 -10.81 -31.57
N GLN A 223 -8.70 -9.60 -32.09
CA GLN A 223 -9.66 -9.24 -33.13
C GLN A 223 -9.46 -10.07 -34.42
N ALA A 224 -8.21 -10.20 -34.88
CA ALA A 224 -7.89 -11.05 -36.02
C ALA A 224 -8.24 -12.52 -35.76
N ARG A 225 -7.95 -13.03 -34.56
CA ARG A 225 -8.30 -14.41 -34.16
C ARG A 225 -9.81 -14.65 -34.13
N MET A 226 -10.62 -13.68 -33.72
CA MET A 226 -12.08 -13.78 -33.76
C MET A 226 -12.58 -13.89 -35.20
N ARG A 227 -12.13 -13.00 -36.09
CA ARG A 227 -12.46 -13.01 -37.53
C ARG A 227 -12.08 -14.33 -38.23
N THR A 228 -10.99 -14.97 -37.84
CA THR A 228 -10.57 -16.28 -38.41
C THR A 228 -11.39 -17.47 -37.89
N LYS A 229 -12.20 -17.30 -36.83
CA LYS A 229 -12.82 -18.42 -36.11
C LYS A 229 -14.32 -18.60 -36.31
N GLY A 230 -15.02 -17.69 -36.97
CA GLY A 230 -16.45 -17.91 -37.21
C GLY A 230 -17.11 -16.95 -38.20
N ASP A 231 -17.97 -17.52 -39.04
CA ASP A 231 -19.01 -16.82 -39.80
C ASP A 231 -20.18 -16.33 -38.91
N ASP A 232 -20.12 -16.59 -37.59
CA ASP A 232 -21.26 -16.53 -36.67
C ASP A 232 -21.08 -15.53 -35.51
N VAL A 233 -20.05 -14.68 -35.57
CA VAL A 233 -19.65 -13.75 -34.48
C VAL A 233 -20.14 -12.30 -34.73
N GLY A 234 -20.64 -12.01 -35.93
CA GLY A 234 -21.11 -10.67 -36.31
C GLY A 234 -20.01 -9.61 -36.36
N ASP A 235 -20.41 -8.33 -36.50
CA ASP A 235 -19.52 -7.17 -36.40
C ASP A 235 -19.13 -6.89 -34.94
N ALA A 236 -18.34 -7.80 -34.36
CA ALA A 236 -17.83 -7.68 -33.00
C ALA A 236 -16.46 -6.97 -32.96
N GLU A 237 -16.31 -5.89 -32.19
CA GLU A 237 -15.04 -5.17 -31.95
C GLU A 237 -14.51 -5.43 -30.52
N PHE A 238 -13.40 -6.17 -30.41
CA PHE A 238 -12.72 -6.46 -29.13
C PHE A 238 -11.61 -5.43 -28.82
N ARG A 239 -11.60 -4.90 -27.60
CA ARG A 239 -10.54 -4.00 -27.09
C ARG A 239 -10.15 -4.29 -25.65
N PHE A 240 -8.85 -4.27 -25.34
CA PHE A 240 -8.37 -4.21 -23.95
C PHE A 240 -8.45 -2.77 -23.43
N THR A 241 -9.14 -2.56 -22.30
CA THR A 241 -9.36 -1.25 -21.67
C THR A 241 -8.45 -0.99 -20.46
N GLY A 242 -7.71 -1.99 -20.01
CA GLY A 242 -6.73 -1.84 -18.92
C GLY A 242 -6.07 -3.15 -18.51
N CYS A 243 -5.05 -3.06 -17.65
CA CYS A 243 -4.40 -4.23 -17.05
C CYS A 243 -3.82 -3.96 -15.66
N GLY A 244 -3.46 -5.03 -14.94
CA GLY A 244 -2.85 -4.92 -13.62
C GLY A 244 -2.22 -6.21 -13.08
N ASN A 245 -1.62 -6.11 -11.90
CA ASN A 245 -0.89 -7.19 -11.23
C ASN A 245 -1.65 -7.77 -10.04
N GLY A 246 -1.67 -9.10 -9.96
CA GLY A 246 -2.06 -9.83 -8.76
C GLY A 246 -3.55 -9.82 -8.44
N VAL A 247 -3.87 -10.57 -7.40
CA VAL A 247 -5.24 -10.86 -6.99
C VAL A 247 -5.98 -9.61 -6.51
N GLU A 248 -5.28 -8.69 -5.84
CA GLU A 248 -5.85 -7.43 -5.33
C GLU A 248 -6.47 -6.58 -6.44
N TYR A 249 -5.78 -6.45 -7.58
CA TYR A 249 -6.30 -5.77 -8.77
C TYR A 249 -7.50 -6.52 -9.35
N GLY A 250 -7.39 -7.83 -9.54
CA GLY A 250 -8.49 -8.65 -10.09
C GLY A 250 -9.76 -8.61 -9.26
N THR A 251 -9.63 -8.82 -7.94
CA THR A 251 -10.74 -8.72 -6.99
C THR A 251 -11.37 -7.33 -7.02
N SER A 252 -10.58 -6.26 -7.03
CA SER A 252 -11.13 -4.89 -7.12
C SER A 252 -11.92 -4.68 -8.41
N ARG A 253 -11.37 -5.06 -9.57
CA ARG A 253 -12.02 -4.83 -10.86
C ARG A 253 -13.26 -5.69 -11.08
N LEU A 254 -13.23 -6.97 -10.68
CA LEU A 254 -14.39 -7.83 -10.79
C LEU A 254 -15.51 -7.39 -9.83
N ARG A 255 -15.18 -6.87 -8.65
CA ARG A 255 -16.17 -6.26 -7.74
C ARG A 255 -16.82 -5.02 -8.34
N SER A 256 -16.06 -4.14 -8.98
CA SER A 256 -16.61 -2.98 -9.67
C SER A 256 -17.53 -3.37 -10.83
N LEU A 257 -17.19 -4.43 -11.58
CA LEU A 257 -18.05 -4.97 -12.64
C LEU A 257 -19.38 -5.52 -12.06
N VAL A 258 -19.29 -6.37 -11.03
CA VAL A 258 -20.47 -6.95 -10.35
C VAL A 258 -21.36 -5.89 -9.71
N ALA A 259 -20.78 -4.86 -9.10
CA ALA A 259 -21.54 -3.78 -8.48
C ALA A 259 -22.23 -2.85 -9.50
N ARG A 260 -21.62 -2.61 -10.67
CA ARG A 260 -22.23 -1.81 -11.74
C ARG A 260 -23.36 -2.55 -12.45
N LEU A 261 -23.21 -3.86 -12.65
CA LEU A 261 -24.17 -4.70 -13.38
C LEU A 261 -25.18 -5.42 -12.47
N ASP A 262 -25.32 -4.98 -11.22
CA ASP A 262 -26.22 -5.54 -10.19
C ASP A 262 -26.20 -7.09 -10.12
N GLY A 263 -24.99 -7.67 -10.10
CA GLY A 263 -24.81 -9.12 -10.09
C GLY A 263 -25.07 -9.84 -11.42
N GLY A 264 -25.36 -9.13 -12.50
CA GLY A 264 -25.49 -9.60 -13.89
C GLY A 264 -24.14 -9.96 -14.54
N VAL A 265 -23.33 -10.76 -13.86
CA VAL A 265 -21.98 -11.18 -14.30
C VAL A 265 -21.90 -12.70 -14.26
N GLU A 266 -21.33 -13.32 -15.30
CA GLU A 266 -20.98 -14.74 -15.34
C GLU A 266 -19.48 -14.95 -15.50
N ASN A 267 -18.97 -16.10 -15.03
CA ASN A 267 -17.61 -16.55 -15.32
C ASN A 267 -17.53 -17.41 -16.59
N ASP A 268 -16.31 -17.80 -16.97
CA ASP A 268 -16.04 -18.67 -18.13
C ASP A 268 -16.81 -20.01 -18.11
N ARG A 269 -17.31 -20.45 -16.94
CA ARG A 269 -18.03 -21.71 -16.75
C ARG A 269 -19.56 -21.53 -16.65
N GLY A 270 -20.08 -20.33 -16.90
CA GLY A 270 -21.50 -20.02 -16.78
C GLY A 270 -22.00 -19.93 -15.34
N GLN A 271 -21.11 -19.69 -14.38
CA GLN A 271 -21.50 -19.49 -12.98
C GLN A 271 -21.72 -17.99 -12.74
N LYS A 272 -22.92 -17.63 -12.28
CA LYS A 272 -23.28 -16.26 -11.92
C LYS A 272 -22.44 -15.76 -10.73
N ILE A 273 -22.04 -14.50 -10.78
CA ILE A 273 -21.29 -13.77 -9.75
C ILE A 273 -22.17 -12.63 -9.25
N ALA A 274 -23.06 -12.95 -8.32
CA ALA A 274 -24.12 -12.04 -7.87
C ALA A 274 -23.62 -10.92 -6.95
N ASP A 275 -22.48 -11.09 -6.27
CA ASP A 275 -22.05 -10.15 -5.23
C ASP A 275 -20.52 -9.94 -5.15
N ALA A 276 -20.12 -8.90 -4.42
CA ALA A 276 -18.71 -8.53 -4.23
C ALA A 276 -17.89 -9.59 -3.47
N LYS A 277 -18.54 -10.48 -2.71
CA LYS A 277 -17.87 -11.60 -2.07
C LYS A 277 -17.54 -12.66 -3.12
N GLN A 278 -18.51 -13.14 -3.89
CA GLN A 278 -18.34 -14.09 -5.01
C GLN A 278 -17.28 -13.60 -6.02
N ALA A 279 -17.25 -12.30 -6.31
CA ALA A 279 -16.20 -11.68 -7.12
C ALA A 279 -14.79 -11.81 -6.50
N GLY A 280 -14.64 -11.52 -5.22
CA GLY A 280 -13.34 -11.66 -4.54
C GLY A 280 -12.89 -13.12 -4.43
N ASP A 281 -13.86 -13.98 -4.14
CA ASP A 281 -13.79 -15.41 -4.04
C ASP A 281 -13.24 -16.03 -5.34
N LEU A 282 -13.85 -15.77 -6.51
CA LEU A 282 -13.39 -16.29 -7.81
C LEU A 282 -11.90 -16.01 -8.06
N VAL A 283 -11.45 -14.77 -7.86
CA VAL A 283 -10.07 -14.37 -8.14
C VAL A 283 -9.09 -14.93 -7.10
N GLN A 284 -9.44 -14.96 -5.81
CA GLN A 284 -8.57 -15.47 -4.73
C GLN A 284 -8.40 -16.99 -4.77
N GLN A 285 -9.46 -17.72 -5.11
CA GLN A 285 -9.50 -19.18 -5.07
C GLN A 285 -9.01 -19.79 -6.38
N GLN A 286 -9.59 -19.33 -7.50
CA GLN A 286 -9.47 -20.02 -8.78
C GLN A 286 -8.35 -19.38 -9.61
N TRP A 287 -8.39 -18.06 -9.81
CA TRP A 287 -7.43 -17.39 -10.69
C TRP A 287 -6.04 -17.21 -10.05
N ARG A 288 -5.94 -17.15 -8.71
CA ARG A 288 -4.68 -16.92 -7.98
C ARG A 288 -3.53 -17.82 -8.40
N GLY A 289 -3.79 -19.11 -8.65
CA GLY A 289 -2.78 -20.06 -9.12
C GLY A 289 -2.36 -19.82 -10.57
N GLU A 290 -3.24 -19.23 -11.38
CA GLU A 290 -3.04 -18.97 -12.81
C GLU A 290 -2.22 -17.69 -13.04
N LEU A 291 -2.38 -16.67 -12.17
CA LEU A 291 -1.75 -15.35 -12.33
C LEU A 291 -0.21 -15.40 -12.44
N HIS A 292 0.46 -16.29 -11.69
CA HIS A 292 1.93 -16.37 -11.60
C HIS A 292 2.60 -15.02 -11.28
N SER A 293 1.99 -14.25 -10.36
CA SER A 293 2.33 -12.85 -10.08
C SER A 293 3.78 -12.62 -9.70
N ARG A 294 4.44 -11.74 -10.44
CA ARG A 294 5.79 -11.23 -10.18
C ARG A 294 5.73 -9.73 -9.92
N LYS A 295 5.80 -9.34 -8.64
CA LYS A 295 6.12 -7.97 -8.23
C LYS A 295 7.63 -7.79 -8.16
N SER A 296 8.13 -6.65 -8.62
CA SER A 296 9.55 -6.37 -8.48
C SER A 296 9.89 -6.01 -7.02
N ARG A 297 11.17 -6.16 -6.64
CA ARG A 297 11.64 -6.02 -5.25
C ARG A 297 12.95 -5.27 -5.26
N ASP A 298 12.92 -4.13 -5.91
CA ASP A 298 14.09 -3.34 -6.31
C ASP A 298 14.48 -2.39 -5.16
N LEU A 299 13.55 -2.18 -4.22
CA LEU A 299 13.73 -1.41 -3.00
C LEU A 299 13.45 -2.29 -1.77
N MET A 300 14.27 -2.16 -0.74
CA MET A 300 14.07 -2.72 0.60
C MET A 300 13.85 -1.59 1.60
N HIS A 301 12.80 -1.67 2.41
CA HIS A 301 12.56 -0.75 3.52
C HIS A 301 13.01 -1.40 4.83
N LEU A 302 14.06 -0.84 5.42
CA LEU A 302 14.63 -1.26 6.70
C LEU A 302 14.22 -0.27 7.81
N VAL A 303 13.99 -0.78 9.00
CA VAL A 303 13.73 0.02 10.21
C VAL A 303 14.68 -0.41 11.31
N MET A 304 15.36 0.57 11.88
CA MET A 304 16.25 0.45 13.02
C MET A 304 15.67 1.25 14.19
N SER A 305 15.79 0.77 15.42
CA SER A 305 15.26 1.52 16.58
C SER A 305 16.05 1.27 17.86
N ALA A 306 16.17 2.31 18.68
CA ALA A 306 16.69 2.23 20.04
C ALA A 306 15.54 2.36 21.07
N ARG A 307 15.89 2.36 22.36
CA ARG A 307 14.99 2.59 23.49
C ARG A 307 14.70 4.09 23.65
N ALA A 308 13.56 4.42 24.25
CA ALA A 308 13.28 5.75 24.81
C ALA A 308 14.45 6.28 25.64
N GLY A 309 14.81 7.57 25.45
CA GLY A 309 15.94 8.20 26.13
C GLY A 309 17.33 7.75 25.63
N THR A 310 17.43 7.11 24.46
CA THR A 310 18.72 6.94 23.78
C THR A 310 19.08 8.25 23.09
N ASP A 311 20.36 8.65 23.20
CA ASP A 311 20.92 9.79 22.47
C ASP A 311 20.67 9.66 20.95
N VAL A 312 20.15 10.74 20.38
CA VAL A 312 19.58 10.77 19.03
C VAL A 312 20.67 10.82 17.97
N ASP A 313 21.69 11.66 18.17
CA ASP A 313 22.77 11.88 17.21
C ASP A 313 23.79 10.73 17.24
N ALA A 314 24.08 10.18 18.43
CA ALA A 314 24.83 8.95 18.56
C ALA A 314 24.10 7.78 17.86
N PHE A 315 22.76 7.75 17.89
CA PHE A 315 21.99 6.73 17.17
C PHE A 315 21.93 6.99 15.66
N ARG A 316 21.86 8.26 15.22
CA ARG A 316 22.00 8.66 13.81
C ARG A 316 23.34 8.18 13.26
N ALA A 317 24.44 8.51 13.94
CA ALA A 317 25.79 8.12 13.56
C ALA A 317 25.99 6.59 13.60
N ALA A 318 25.36 5.88 14.53
CA ALA A 318 25.39 4.41 14.56
C ALA A 318 24.62 3.79 13.39
N ALA A 319 23.47 4.37 13.01
CA ALA A 319 22.71 3.96 11.84
C ALA A 319 23.48 4.24 10.53
N ARG A 320 24.06 5.45 10.37
CA ARG A 320 24.93 5.83 9.24
C ARG A 320 26.05 4.82 9.04
N ALA A 321 26.82 4.53 10.09
CA ALA A 321 27.95 3.61 10.03
C ALA A 321 27.53 2.15 9.79
N PHE A 322 26.40 1.71 10.35
CA PHE A 322 25.86 0.39 10.05
C PHE A 322 25.43 0.27 8.58
N LEU A 323 24.73 1.28 8.04
CA LEU A 323 24.31 1.28 6.63
C LEU A 323 25.50 1.30 5.68
N ALA A 324 26.53 2.12 5.98
CA ALA A 324 27.76 2.15 5.20
C ALA A 324 28.51 0.81 5.23
N ALA A 325 28.53 0.12 6.38
CA ALA A 325 29.24 -1.16 6.53
C ALA A 325 28.50 -2.37 5.91
N GLU A 326 27.16 -2.41 5.98
CA GLU A 326 26.37 -3.54 5.46
C GLU A 326 25.90 -3.32 4.01
N PHE A 327 25.71 -2.06 3.59
CA PHE A 327 25.12 -1.69 2.30
C PHE A 327 25.98 -0.69 1.50
N GLY A 328 27.27 -0.53 1.78
CA GLY A 328 28.15 0.46 1.12
C GLY A 328 28.26 0.36 -0.41
N GLU A 329 28.02 -0.83 -0.97
CA GLU A 329 27.95 -1.13 -2.41
C GLU A 329 26.57 -0.76 -3.04
N HIS A 330 25.56 -0.47 -2.22
CA HIS A 330 24.19 -0.18 -2.62
C HIS A 330 23.89 1.31 -2.44
N ARG A 331 23.08 1.90 -3.34
CA ARG A 331 22.46 3.19 -3.05
C ARG A 331 21.48 3.04 -1.88
N TYR A 332 21.55 3.94 -0.92
CA TYR A 332 20.59 4.02 0.18
C TYR A 332 20.31 5.46 0.59
N VAL A 333 19.11 5.65 1.15
CA VAL A 333 18.68 6.89 1.78
C VAL A 333 18.00 6.55 3.09
N PHE A 334 18.21 7.33 4.14
CA PHE A 334 17.56 7.11 5.43
C PHE A 334 17.09 8.40 6.08
N SER A 335 16.08 8.31 6.95
CA SER A 335 15.59 9.42 7.76
C SER A 335 15.43 8.96 9.21
N LEU A 336 15.77 9.85 10.15
CA LEU A 336 15.62 9.63 11.58
C LEU A 336 14.30 10.26 12.07
N HIS A 337 13.49 9.47 12.76
CA HIS A 337 12.27 9.92 13.42
C HIS A 337 12.55 10.06 14.92
N ASP A 338 12.62 11.32 15.34
CA ASP A 338 12.89 11.75 16.71
C ASP A 338 11.60 11.72 17.58
N PRO A 339 11.64 11.29 18.85
CA PRO A 339 10.45 11.25 19.71
C PRO A 339 9.74 12.58 19.95
N ILE A 340 10.48 13.69 19.88
CA ILE A 340 10.03 15.05 20.19
C ILE A 340 9.75 15.80 18.88
N ALA A 341 10.69 15.77 17.93
CA ALA A 341 10.67 16.60 16.73
C ALA A 341 9.93 15.97 15.52
N ASP A 342 9.61 14.67 15.52
CA ASP A 342 8.80 14.06 14.45
C ASP A 342 7.45 14.81 14.31
N PRO A 343 7.11 15.37 13.13
CA PRO A 343 5.90 16.18 12.92
C PRO A 343 4.60 15.35 12.90
N LYS A 344 4.69 14.03 13.11
CA LYS A 344 3.56 13.12 13.04
C LYS A 344 2.47 13.42 14.09
N GLY A 345 1.25 13.67 13.61
CA GLY A 345 0.06 13.94 14.43
C GLY A 345 -0.44 12.74 15.25
N GLU A 346 -1.30 13.02 16.24
CA GLU A 346 -1.86 11.99 17.12
C GLU A 346 -2.72 10.96 16.35
N GLN A 347 -3.56 11.45 15.42
CA GLN A 347 -4.43 10.66 14.56
C GLN A 347 -3.70 9.61 13.68
N ASP A 348 -2.44 9.86 13.34
CA ASP A 348 -1.63 8.98 12.49
C ASP A 348 -0.98 7.80 13.26
N GLY A 349 -1.26 7.65 14.55
CA GLY A 349 -0.52 6.73 15.43
C GLY A 349 0.49 7.42 16.33
N GLY A 350 0.41 8.74 16.49
CA GLY A 350 1.24 9.58 17.37
C GLY A 350 2.75 9.53 17.15
N LYS A 351 3.45 10.43 17.84
CA LYS A 351 4.91 10.37 18.00
C LYS A 351 5.29 9.10 18.75
N ARG A 352 6.39 8.45 18.36
CA ARG A 352 6.89 7.26 19.05
C ARG A 352 7.82 7.70 20.19
N PRO A 353 7.71 7.14 21.41
CA PRO A 353 8.56 7.55 22.53
C PRO A 353 10.02 7.08 22.40
N HIS A 354 10.45 6.64 21.22
CA HIS A 354 11.76 6.05 20.97
C HIS A 354 12.28 6.42 19.58
N VAL A 355 13.56 6.75 19.52
CA VAL A 355 14.23 7.10 18.27
C VAL A 355 14.29 5.89 17.33
N HIS A 356 13.97 6.12 16.07
CA HIS A 356 14.01 5.11 15.03
C HIS A 356 14.44 5.69 13.70
N VAL A 357 15.16 4.90 12.91
CA VAL A 357 15.62 5.27 11.57
C VAL A 357 14.91 4.38 10.56
N HIS A 358 14.34 5.01 9.55
CA HIS A 358 13.80 4.37 8.36
C HIS A 358 14.81 4.50 7.21
N ALA A 359 15.24 3.39 6.63
CA ALA A 359 16.15 3.37 5.49
C ALA A 359 15.52 2.67 4.27
N ILE A 360 15.70 3.26 3.09
CA ILE A 360 15.36 2.67 1.80
C ILE A 360 16.68 2.31 1.12
N VAL A 361 16.83 1.05 0.74
CA VAL A 361 18.05 0.52 0.12
C VAL A 361 17.70 -0.06 -1.24
N ALA A 362 18.45 0.30 -2.28
CA ALA A 362 18.38 -0.34 -3.59
C ALA A 362 18.80 -1.81 -3.46
N ALA A 363 17.90 -2.74 -3.71
CA ALA A 363 18.11 -4.17 -3.49
C ALA A 363 19.17 -4.78 -4.44
N ARG A 364 19.51 -4.07 -5.51
CA ARG A 364 20.60 -4.37 -6.46
C ARG A 364 21.63 -3.23 -6.37
N ALA A 365 22.91 -3.59 -6.30
CA ALA A 365 24.04 -2.68 -6.38
C ALA A 365 24.38 -2.36 -7.85
N GLU A 366 25.16 -1.30 -8.09
CA GLU A 366 25.61 -0.90 -9.44
C GLU A 366 26.37 -2.03 -10.16
N ASN A 367 27.16 -2.81 -9.42
CA ASN A 367 27.86 -4.00 -9.92
C ASN A 367 26.95 -5.21 -10.25
N GLY A 368 25.65 -5.12 -9.95
CA GLY A 368 24.66 -6.15 -10.16
C GLY A 368 24.48 -7.19 -9.04
N ASP A 369 25.22 -7.09 -7.93
CA ASP A 369 25.00 -7.90 -6.72
C ASP A 369 23.62 -7.58 -6.12
N ARG A 370 23.02 -8.55 -5.40
CA ARG A 370 21.68 -8.40 -4.80
C ARG A 370 21.70 -8.74 -3.31
N ILE A 371 21.02 -7.92 -2.50
CA ILE A 371 20.88 -8.13 -1.06
C ILE A 371 20.21 -9.49 -0.77
N GLU A 372 20.87 -10.33 0.04
CA GLU A 372 20.31 -11.58 0.55
C GLU A 372 19.54 -11.34 1.86
N THR A 373 18.21 -11.52 1.81
CA THR A 373 17.35 -11.36 3.00
C THR A 373 17.01 -12.72 3.64
N SER A 374 17.94 -13.29 4.40
CA SER A 374 17.74 -14.53 5.17
C SER A 374 17.73 -14.31 6.68
N ILE A 375 17.30 -15.31 7.45
CA ILE A 375 17.30 -15.27 8.92
C ILE A 375 18.73 -15.04 9.47
N ALA A 376 19.75 -15.55 8.78
CA ALA A 376 21.15 -15.31 9.11
C ALA A 376 21.53 -13.84 8.88
N SER A 377 21.19 -13.25 7.72
CA SER A 377 21.41 -11.83 7.43
C SER A 377 20.78 -10.93 8.51
N PHE A 378 19.50 -11.15 8.86
CA PHE A 378 18.85 -10.37 9.94
C PHE A 378 19.48 -10.52 11.33
N ARG A 379 20.26 -11.58 11.59
CA ARG A 379 21.06 -11.70 12.81
C ARG A 379 22.34 -10.87 12.70
N ARG A 380 23.09 -11.03 11.61
CA ARG A 380 24.29 -10.22 11.32
C ARG A 380 23.97 -8.72 11.39
N TRP A 381 22.86 -8.28 10.80
CA TRP A 381 22.45 -6.86 10.81
C TRP A 381 22.23 -6.31 12.23
N ARG A 382 21.66 -7.11 13.13
CA ARG A 382 21.49 -6.70 14.55
C ARG A 382 22.80 -6.74 15.33
N GLU A 383 23.72 -7.64 14.99
CA GLU A 383 25.07 -7.67 15.56
C GLU A 383 25.91 -6.48 15.09
N GLY A 384 25.81 -6.12 13.81
CA GLY A 384 26.41 -4.94 13.19
C GLY A 384 25.89 -3.63 13.79
N LEU A 385 24.57 -3.43 13.85
CA LEU A 385 23.99 -2.27 14.52
C LEU A 385 24.42 -2.19 16.00
N ALA A 386 24.43 -3.32 16.72
CA ALA A 386 24.88 -3.34 18.12
C ALA A 386 26.38 -2.98 18.26
N LYS A 387 27.23 -3.39 17.30
CA LYS A 387 28.65 -3.03 17.25
C LYS A 387 28.82 -1.52 17.03
N GLU A 388 28.20 -0.97 16.00
CA GLU A 388 28.34 0.45 15.64
C GLU A 388 27.67 1.39 16.67
N ALA A 389 26.61 0.93 17.36
CA ALA A 389 26.02 1.62 18.49
C ALA A 389 26.97 1.67 19.71
N ARG A 390 27.61 0.55 20.06
CA ARG A 390 28.59 0.52 21.18
C ARG A 390 29.82 1.38 20.91
N ALA A 391 30.28 1.45 19.67
CA ALA A 391 31.38 2.33 19.26
C ALA A 391 31.05 3.82 19.49
N ARG A 392 29.76 4.17 19.61
CA ARG A 392 29.23 5.52 19.81
C ARG A 392 28.56 5.69 21.18
N GLY A 393 29.08 4.99 22.19
CA GLY A 393 28.62 5.09 23.59
C GLY A 393 27.27 4.43 23.90
N ILE A 394 26.47 4.03 22.91
CA ILE A 394 25.18 3.38 23.12
C ILE A 394 25.39 1.93 23.53
N ARG A 395 25.16 1.63 24.81
CA ARG A 395 25.19 0.27 25.37
C ARG A 395 24.10 -0.59 24.72
N MET A 396 24.43 -1.27 23.63
CA MET A 396 23.48 -2.08 22.84
C MET A 396 24.02 -3.50 22.60
N GLU A 397 23.15 -4.50 22.58
CA GLU A 397 23.49 -5.90 22.30
C GLU A 397 22.45 -6.57 21.40
N MET A 398 22.86 -7.50 20.54
CA MET A 398 21.92 -8.36 19.83
C MET A 398 21.25 -9.32 20.81
N THR A 399 19.95 -9.57 20.66
CA THR A 399 19.18 -10.52 21.49
C THR A 399 18.31 -11.45 20.66
N ASP A 400 18.33 -12.75 20.95
CA ASP A 400 17.28 -13.68 20.52
C ASP A 400 16.14 -13.66 21.56
N ARG A 401 14.87 -13.81 21.14
CA ARG A 401 13.73 -13.86 22.10
C ARG A 401 13.89 -14.96 23.17
N ARG A 402 14.64 -16.03 22.85
CA ARG A 402 14.91 -17.14 23.76
C ARG A 402 15.91 -16.76 24.86
N ASP A 403 16.69 -15.69 24.67
CA ASP A 403 17.66 -15.18 25.66
C ASP A 403 16.97 -14.66 26.95
N GLN A 404 15.67 -14.32 26.89
CA GLN A 404 14.87 -13.78 28.01
C GLN A 404 13.48 -14.45 28.15
N ALA A 405 13.32 -15.62 27.52
CA ALA A 405 12.03 -16.34 27.39
C ALA A 405 10.86 -15.48 26.88
N SER A 406 11.11 -14.47 26.04
CA SER A 406 10.09 -13.52 25.58
C SER A 406 9.07 -14.14 24.63
N ALA A 407 7.83 -13.68 24.73
CA ALA A 407 6.74 -14.07 23.83
C ALA A 407 7.09 -13.80 22.35
N PRO A 408 6.69 -14.70 21.41
CA PRO A 408 6.84 -14.48 19.98
C PRO A 408 6.08 -13.24 19.49
N ALA A 409 6.66 -12.48 18.57
CA ALA A 409 5.95 -11.41 17.89
C ALA A 409 4.74 -11.94 17.09
N TYR A 410 3.69 -11.12 16.98
CA TYR A 410 2.56 -11.33 16.07
C TYR A 410 2.88 -10.77 14.68
N SER A 411 2.20 -11.27 13.63
CA SER A 411 2.31 -10.78 12.26
C SER A 411 1.20 -9.76 11.91
N ARG A 412 1.33 -9.07 10.77
CA ARG A 412 0.27 -8.17 10.26
C ARG A 412 -1.06 -8.91 10.04
N ASN A 413 -1.00 -10.16 9.62
CA ASN A 413 -2.19 -10.99 9.36
C ASN A 413 -2.67 -11.72 10.64
N GLN A 414 -2.15 -11.36 11.81
CA GLN A 414 -2.61 -11.84 13.11
C GLN A 414 -3.31 -10.74 13.91
N VAL A 415 -3.23 -9.48 13.50
CA VAL A 415 -3.85 -8.39 14.25
C VAL A 415 -4.36 -7.28 13.32
N ARG A 416 -5.60 -6.83 13.51
CA ARG A 416 -6.16 -5.66 12.82
C ARG A 416 -6.08 -4.42 13.72
N PRO A 417 -5.60 -3.25 13.23
CA PRO A 417 -5.59 -2.03 14.04
C PRO A 417 -7.03 -1.57 14.31
N ILE A 418 -7.36 -1.33 15.58
CA ILE A 418 -8.68 -0.84 16.03
C ILE A 418 -8.64 0.62 16.47
N SER A 419 -7.49 1.11 16.93
CA SER A 419 -7.26 2.52 17.21
C SER A 419 -5.90 2.96 16.69
N ARG A 420 -5.86 4.17 16.13
CA ARG A 420 -4.62 4.89 15.82
C ARG A 420 -4.36 6.07 16.76
N LYS A 421 -5.25 6.37 17.71
CA LYS A 421 -4.98 7.44 18.68
C LYS A 421 -3.81 7.03 19.58
N GLY A 422 -2.71 7.79 19.53
CA GLY A 422 -1.48 7.46 20.24
C GLY A 422 -0.88 6.09 19.84
N ARG A 423 -0.60 5.22 20.80
CA ARG A 423 0.03 3.92 20.50
C ARG A 423 -0.97 2.94 19.89
N THR A 424 -0.92 2.79 18.57
CA THR A 424 -1.70 1.86 17.74
C THR A 424 -2.09 0.58 18.49
N GLU A 425 -3.40 0.43 18.70
CA GLU A 425 -3.99 -0.73 19.35
C GLU A 425 -4.53 -1.70 18.30
N HIS A 426 -4.51 -2.99 18.63
CA HIS A 426 -4.99 -4.01 17.70
C HIS A 426 -5.99 -4.98 18.35
N ALA A 427 -6.96 -5.41 17.54
CA ALA A 427 -7.69 -6.63 17.78
C ALA A 427 -6.91 -7.82 17.20
N GLY A 428 -6.98 -8.96 17.89
CA GLY A 428 -6.47 -10.21 17.34
C GLY A 428 -7.40 -10.72 16.24
N THR A 429 -6.80 -11.23 15.16
CA THR A 429 -7.44 -11.91 14.03
C THR A 429 -8.11 -13.25 14.40
N SER A 430 -8.00 -13.66 15.66
CA SER A 430 -8.56 -14.86 16.25
C SER A 430 -8.25 -14.91 17.74
N ASN A 431 -8.80 -15.87 18.49
CA ASN A 431 -8.47 -16.00 19.91
C ASN A 431 -6.97 -16.32 20.15
N TYR A 432 -6.25 -16.98 19.23
CA TYR A 432 -4.79 -17.23 19.29
C TYR A 432 -4.06 -15.96 18.97
N ALA A 433 -4.53 -15.26 17.94
CA ALA A 433 -3.87 -14.08 17.46
C ALA A 433 -4.03 -12.94 18.49
N ARG A 434 -5.18 -12.92 19.19
CA ARG A 434 -5.48 -12.20 20.44
C ARG A 434 -4.56 -12.67 21.57
N ARG A 435 -4.60 -13.93 22.01
CA ARG A 435 -3.69 -14.44 23.07
C ARG A 435 -2.21 -14.30 22.74
N ARG A 436 -1.80 -14.24 21.48
CA ARG A 436 -0.41 -14.01 21.04
C ARG A 436 -0.07 -12.52 21.05
N TYR A 437 -0.99 -11.66 20.65
CA TYR A 437 -0.92 -10.23 20.86
C TYR A 437 -0.82 -9.92 22.35
N ASP A 438 -1.76 -10.40 23.17
CA ASP A 438 -1.83 -10.18 24.61
C ASP A 438 -0.59 -10.72 25.33
N ARG A 439 -0.16 -11.97 25.07
CA ARG A 439 1.12 -12.51 25.57
C ARG A 439 2.30 -11.63 25.20
N LYS A 440 2.31 -11.07 23.99
CA LYS A 440 3.40 -10.17 23.56
C LYS A 440 3.30 -8.79 24.18
N ARG A 441 2.10 -8.28 24.46
CA ARG A 441 1.86 -7.00 25.14
C ARG A 441 2.15 -7.06 26.64
N ARG A 442 1.85 -8.20 27.28
CA ARG A 442 2.15 -8.52 28.69
C ARG A 442 3.57 -9.08 28.91
N GLU A 443 4.33 -9.31 27.83
CA GLU A 443 5.65 -9.96 27.82
C GLU A 443 5.70 -11.27 28.64
N GLU A 444 4.67 -12.10 28.47
CA GLU A 444 4.53 -13.38 29.18
C GLU A 444 5.68 -14.36 28.83
N PRO A 445 6.29 -15.02 29.85
CA PRO A 445 7.33 -16.01 29.62
C PRO A 445 6.84 -17.18 28.76
N THR A 446 7.55 -17.47 27.67
CA THR A 446 7.15 -18.49 26.68
C THR A 446 8.25 -19.52 26.46
N ALA A 447 7.96 -20.79 26.74
CA ALA A 447 8.89 -21.90 26.50
C ALA A 447 8.95 -22.29 25.00
N PRO A 448 10.12 -22.78 24.53
CA PRO A 448 10.25 -23.37 23.21
C PRO A 448 9.68 -24.79 23.17
N ARG A 449 9.16 -25.19 22.01
CA ARG A 449 8.57 -26.53 21.79
C ARG A 449 9.42 -27.46 20.91
N THR A 450 10.55 -26.99 20.37
CA THR A 450 11.42 -27.79 19.48
C THR A 450 12.73 -28.16 20.15
N LEU A 451 13.24 -29.37 19.91
CA LEU A 451 14.48 -29.92 20.50
C LEU A 451 15.66 -28.94 20.38
N ARG A 452 15.96 -28.48 19.16
CA ARG A 452 16.99 -27.46 18.88
C ARG A 452 16.85 -26.16 19.70
N SER A 453 15.62 -25.78 20.06
CA SER A 453 15.38 -24.57 20.86
C SER A 453 15.43 -24.85 22.37
N LEU A 454 15.09 -26.07 22.81
CA LEU A 454 15.31 -26.53 24.19
C LEU A 454 16.81 -26.62 24.50
N GLU A 455 17.61 -27.19 23.60
CA GLU A 455 19.08 -27.20 23.67
C GLU A 455 19.66 -25.78 23.74
N TYR A 456 19.14 -24.86 22.92
CA TYR A 456 19.54 -23.46 22.97
C TYR A 456 19.24 -22.84 24.34
N ILE A 457 18.06 -23.10 24.92
CA ILE A 457 17.72 -22.57 26.25
C ILE A 457 18.57 -23.19 27.37
N LYS A 458 18.98 -24.47 27.27
CA LYS A 458 19.96 -25.04 28.23
C LYS A 458 21.26 -24.21 28.25
N LYS A 459 21.77 -23.80 27.08
CA LYS A 459 22.94 -22.92 26.95
C LYS A 459 22.66 -21.50 27.47
N VAL A 460 21.50 -20.91 27.17
CA VAL A 460 21.10 -19.60 27.71
C VAL A 460 21.04 -19.62 29.24
N ARG A 461 20.45 -20.66 29.84
CA ARG A 461 20.32 -20.82 31.31
C ARG A 461 21.69 -20.93 31.99
N SER A 462 22.63 -21.70 31.43
CA SER A 462 23.99 -21.79 32.00
C SER A 462 24.74 -20.45 31.92
N GLN A 463 24.56 -19.68 30.84
CA GLN A 463 25.16 -18.36 30.69
C GLN A 463 24.56 -17.31 31.65
N TRP A 464 23.25 -17.35 31.93
CA TRP A 464 22.66 -16.48 32.97
C TRP A 464 23.13 -16.85 34.39
N LEU A 465 23.28 -18.14 34.69
CA LEU A 465 23.87 -18.59 35.96
C LEU A 465 25.32 -18.10 36.13
N GLU A 466 26.09 -18.08 35.05
CA GLU A 466 27.44 -17.52 35.04
C GLU A 466 27.44 -16.01 35.35
N VAL A 467 26.51 -15.24 34.77
CA VAL A 467 26.32 -13.82 35.12
C VAL A 467 25.94 -13.66 36.60
N VAL A 468 25.08 -14.52 37.17
CA VAL A 468 24.74 -14.46 38.62
C VAL A 468 25.95 -14.72 39.52
N ARG A 469 26.87 -15.62 39.12
CA ARG A 469 28.12 -15.89 39.85
C ARG A 469 29.10 -14.72 39.75
N ASN A 470 29.24 -14.13 38.57
CA ASN A 470 30.28 -13.14 38.27
C ASN A 470 29.81 -11.68 38.46
N ALA A 471 28.54 -11.44 38.77
CA ALA A 471 27.99 -10.09 38.97
C ALA A 471 28.37 -9.51 40.35
N VAL A 472 29.30 -8.55 40.33
CA VAL A 472 29.71 -7.77 41.52
C VAL A 472 28.61 -6.81 42.01
N LYS A 473 27.82 -6.22 41.09
CA LYS A 473 26.72 -5.30 41.43
C LYS A 473 25.40 -6.06 41.67
N SER A 474 24.68 -5.65 42.72
CA SER A 474 23.34 -6.15 43.08
C SER A 474 22.38 -6.17 41.89
N ASP A 475 22.30 -5.07 41.14
CA ASP A 475 21.24 -4.88 40.13
C ASP A 475 21.42 -5.81 38.95
N GLY A 476 22.67 -6.02 38.50
CA GLY A 476 22.98 -6.98 37.44
C GLY A 476 22.74 -8.43 37.88
N LYS A 477 23.03 -8.75 39.14
CA LYS A 477 22.72 -10.05 39.75
C LYS A 477 21.21 -10.28 39.85
N ASN A 478 20.46 -9.25 40.23
CA ASN A 478 18.99 -9.27 40.33
C ASN A 478 18.34 -9.39 38.94
N PHE A 479 18.83 -8.67 37.94
CA PHE A 479 18.38 -8.81 36.55
C PHE A 479 18.58 -10.23 36.02
N ALA A 480 19.77 -10.80 36.21
CA ALA A 480 20.08 -12.17 35.79
C ALA A 480 19.23 -13.22 36.51
N LYS A 481 19.01 -13.07 37.84
CA LYS A 481 18.05 -13.89 38.61
C LYS A 481 16.63 -13.78 38.05
N ALA A 482 16.17 -12.59 37.68
CA ALA A 482 14.84 -12.40 37.10
C ALA A 482 14.70 -13.12 35.73
N GLN A 483 15.75 -13.12 34.89
CA GLN A 483 15.71 -13.90 33.63
C GLN A 483 15.64 -15.41 33.88
N LEU A 484 16.36 -15.92 34.88
CA LEU A 484 16.28 -17.33 35.29
C LEU A 484 14.89 -17.70 35.82
N SER A 485 14.29 -16.87 36.67
CA SER A 485 12.92 -17.06 37.19
C SER A 485 11.86 -17.01 36.08
N ARG A 486 12.02 -16.13 35.08
CA ARG A 486 11.17 -16.12 33.88
C ARG A 486 11.30 -17.42 33.07
N MET A 487 12.51 -17.97 32.92
CA MET A 487 12.72 -19.25 32.23
C MET A 487 12.13 -20.42 33.00
N GLU A 488 12.26 -20.44 34.32
CA GLU A 488 11.63 -21.44 35.19
C GLU A 488 10.10 -21.37 35.12
N THR A 489 9.52 -20.17 35.13
CA THR A 489 8.07 -19.97 34.93
C THR A 489 7.63 -20.54 33.57
N ALA A 490 8.39 -20.27 32.50
CA ALA A 490 8.12 -20.81 31.18
C ALA A 490 8.24 -22.36 31.15
N GLU A 491 9.25 -22.93 31.80
CA GLU A 491 9.41 -24.39 31.94
C GLU A 491 8.28 -25.01 32.76
N LEU A 492 7.83 -24.37 33.84
CA LEU A 492 6.70 -24.83 34.66
C LEU A 492 5.38 -24.77 33.90
N LEU A 493 5.13 -23.72 33.11
CA LEU A 493 3.98 -23.66 32.19
C LEU A 493 4.03 -24.82 31.17
N LEU A 494 5.21 -25.13 30.61
CA LEU A 494 5.37 -26.27 29.70
C LEU A 494 5.20 -27.63 30.40
N LYS A 495 5.61 -27.78 31.66
CA LYS A 495 5.45 -29.02 32.46
C LYS A 495 4.00 -29.22 32.95
N LYS A 496 3.28 -28.13 33.24
CA LYS A 496 1.84 -28.14 33.55
C LYS A 496 0.98 -28.52 32.32
N MET A 497 1.56 -28.54 31.12
CA MET A 497 0.94 -29.22 29.97
C MET A 497 1.27 -30.73 30.08
N PRO A 498 0.29 -31.61 30.40
CA PRO A 498 0.50 -33.04 30.73
C PRO A 498 1.44 -33.76 29.76
N ALA A 499 2.37 -34.60 30.21
CA ALA A 499 3.44 -35.12 29.33
C ALA A 499 2.90 -36.01 28.18
N GLU A 500 3.51 -35.95 26.98
CA GLU A 500 3.08 -36.76 25.81
C GLU A 500 3.08 -38.29 26.02
N ARG A 501 3.70 -38.77 27.11
CA ARG A 501 3.85 -40.19 27.41
C ARG A 501 2.71 -40.72 28.29
N ASP A 502 2.32 -39.98 29.32
CA ASP A 502 1.22 -40.33 30.25
C ASP A 502 -0.15 -40.32 29.54
N LEU A 503 -0.21 -39.60 28.42
CA LEU A 503 -1.39 -39.39 27.60
C LEU A 503 -1.65 -40.50 26.55
N ARG A 504 -0.78 -41.52 26.47
CA ARG A 504 -1.01 -42.67 25.57
C ARG A 504 -1.96 -43.72 26.15
N ASN A 505 -2.08 -43.79 27.48
CA ASN A 505 -2.73 -44.91 28.16
C ASN A 505 -4.19 -44.64 28.56
N ALA A 506 -4.65 -43.38 28.53
CA ALA A 506 -6.04 -43.01 28.79
C ALA A 506 -6.74 -42.57 27.49
N ASN A 507 -7.63 -43.42 26.95
CA ASN A 507 -8.49 -43.17 25.78
C ASN A 507 -7.77 -42.59 24.53
N GLY A 508 -6.49 -42.91 24.36
CA GLY A 508 -5.62 -42.36 23.32
C GLY A 508 -6.01 -42.70 21.87
N THR A 509 -6.97 -43.60 21.64
CA THR A 509 -7.55 -43.93 20.34
C THR A 509 -8.68 -42.96 19.96
N GLY A 510 -9.67 -42.76 20.84
CA GLY A 510 -10.80 -41.84 20.60
C GLY A 510 -10.36 -40.39 20.51
N VAL A 511 -9.49 -39.94 21.43
CA VAL A 511 -8.93 -38.57 21.39
C VAL A 511 -8.04 -38.40 20.15
N ARG A 512 -7.29 -39.42 19.71
CA ARG A 512 -6.57 -39.36 18.43
C ARG A 512 -7.50 -39.29 17.23
N ALA A 513 -8.59 -40.06 17.20
CA ALA A 513 -9.55 -40.03 16.10
C ALA A 513 -10.14 -38.62 15.96
N ALA A 514 -10.62 -38.02 17.06
CA ALA A 514 -11.14 -36.66 17.06
C ALA A 514 -10.06 -35.61 16.70
N LEU A 515 -8.82 -35.73 17.21
CA LEU A 515 -7.71 -34.83 16.85
C LEU A 515 -7.25 -35.02 15.40
N VAL A 516 -7.34 -36.22 14.83
CA VAL A 516 -7.10 -36.50 13.41
C VAL A 516 -8.19 -35.87 12.55
N GLU A 517 -9.45 -35.97 12.96
CA GLU A 517 -10.59 -35.34 12.28
C GLU A 517 -10.48 -33.81 12.34
N LEU A 518 -10.14 -33.25 13.50
CA LEU A 518 -9.82 -31.83 13.66
C LEU A 518 -8.61 -31.43 12.78
N SER A 519 -7.60 -32.29 12.67
CA SER A 519 -6.48 -32.13 11.72
C SER A 519 -6.97 -32.12 10.27
N LYS A 520 -7.91 -32.98 9.87
CA LYS A 520 -8.48 -32.96 8.51
C LYS A 520 -9.27 -31.66 8.26
N LEU A 521 -10.15 -31.28 9.18
CA LEU A 521 -10.95 -30.04 9.11
C LEU A 521 -10.10 -28.76 9.08
N THR A 522 -8.92 -28.78 9.70
CA THR A 522 -7.97 -27.66 9.65
C THR A 522 -7.00 -27.75 8.46
N LYS A 523 -6.66 -28.96 7.97
CA LYS A 523 -5.87 -29.21 6.74
C LYS A 523 -6.66 -29.11 5.44
N VAL A 524 -7.93 -28.71 5.46
CA VAL A 524 -8.62 -28.32 4.21
C VAL A 524 -7.85 -27.15 3.60
N ASP A 525 -7.02 -27.43 2.59
CA ASP A 525 -6.09 -26.48 1.95
C ASP A 525 -6.79 -25.44 1.07
N SER A 526 -8.12 -25.59 0.86
CA SER A 526 -8.97 -24.65 0.13
C SER A 526 -9.24 -23.39 0.95
N MET A 527 -8.21 -22.56 1.11
CA MET A 527 -8.13 -21.45 2.06
C MET A 527 -8.92 -20.18 1.71
N SER A 528 -9.76 -20.19 0.66
CA SER A 528 -10.54 -19.01 0.26
C SER A 528 -11.99 -19.27 -0.20
N THR A 529 -12.44 -20.53 -0.25
CA THR A 529 -13.67 -20.99 -0.96
C THR A 529 -15.00 -20.94 -0.20
N MET A 530 -15.20 -20.07 0.80
CA MET A 530 -16.38 -20.16 1.67
C MET A 530 -17.13 -18.83 1.78
N THR A 531 -18.38 -18.80 1.32
CA THR A 531 -19.38 -17.75 1.61
C THR A 531 -19.57 -17.56 3.12
N ARG A 532 -20.22 -16.49 3.56
CA ARG A 532 -20.41 -16.24 5.00
C ARG A 532 -21.22 -17.36 5.68
N SER A 533 -22.26 -17.85 5.02
CA SER A 533 -23.05 -19.01 5.45
C SER A 533 -22.29 -20.34 5.40
N GLU A 534 -21.46 -20.58 4.38
CA GLU A 534 -20.59 -21.77 4.34
C GLU A 534 -19.48 -21.71 5.40
N PHE A 535 -18.97 -20.51 5.69
CA PHE A 535 -18.01 -20.28 6.76
C PHE A 535 -18.66 -20.53 8.13
N GLU A 536 -19.89 -20.06 8.36
CA GLU A 536 -20.67 -20.38 9.56
C GLU A 536 -20.97 -21.88 9.67
N ALA A 537 -21.23 -22.57 8.54
CA ALA A 537 -21.38 -24.04 8.51
C ALA A 537 -20.05 -24.80 8.71
N TYR A 538 -18.92 -24.20 8.34
CA TYR A 538 -17.58 -24.71 8.66
C TYR A 538 -17.23 -24.49 10.13
N GLU A 539 -17.49 -23.31 10.67
CA GLU A 539 -17.33 -22.95 12.07
C GLU A 539 -18.18 -23.87 12.96
N LYS A 540 -19.47 -24.06 12.65
CA LYS A 540 -20.34 -25.02 13.36
C LYS A 540 -19.80 -26.45 13.31
N ARG A 541 -19.20 -26.89 12.18
CA ARG A 541 -18.56 -28.22 12.09
C ARG A 541 -17.28 -28.32 12.91
N VAL A 542 -16.46 -27.27 12.95
CA VAL A 542 -15.26 -27.25 13.80
C VAL A 542 -15.65 -27.21 15.27
N GLU A 543 -16.59 -26.37 15.69
CA GLU A 543 -17.07 -26.34 17.08
C GLU A 543 -17.78 -27.64 17.48
N ALA A 544 -18.57 -28.27 16.60
CA ALA A 544 -19.13 -29.60 16.88
C ALA A 544 -18.03 -30.65 17.10
N ALA A 545 -16.99 -30.64 16.26
CA ALA A 545 -15.82 -31.51 16.43
C ALA A 545 -15.02 -31.18 17.71
N LEU A 546 -14.99 -29.91 18.13
CA LEU A 546 -14.39 -29.50 19.41
C LEU A 546 -15.22 -29.95 20.60
N VAL A 547 -16.53 -29.72 20.64
CA VAL A 547 -17.41 -30.18 21.71
C VAL A 547 -17.40 -31.71 21.83
N GLN A 548 -17.35 -32.43 20.70
CA GLN A 548 -17.20 -33.89 20.71
C GLN A 548 -15.83 -34.30 21.26
N ALA A 549 -14.75 -33.65 20.82
CA ALA A 549 -13.41 -33.90 21.34
C ALA A 549 -13.29 -33.57 22.84
N GLU A 550 -13.94 -32.50 23.31
CA GLU A 550 -13.96 -32.07 24.71
C GLU A 550 -14.64 -33.11 25.60
N ARG A 551 -15.82 -33.61 25.20
CA ARG A 551 -16.56 -34.66 25.92
C ARG A 551 -15.77 -35.96 26.11
N ILE A 552 -14.88 -36.30 25.18
CA ILE A 552 -14.04 -37.51 25.25
C ILE A 552 -12.62 -37.21 25.76
N THR A 553 -12.30 -35.95 26.05
CA THR A 553 -11.01 -35.50 26.57
C THR A 553 -10.98 -35.67 28.09
N PRO A 554 -10.07 -36.49 28.65
CA PRO A 554 -9.92 -36.59 30.11
C PRO A 554 -9.50 -35.25 30.73
N ASP A 555 -9.88 -35.01 31.98
CA ASP A 555 -9.59 -33.76 32.71
C ASP A 555 -8.10 -33.36 32.69
N ALA A 556 -7.21 -34.35 32.78
CA ALA A 556 -5.77 -34.16 32.65
C ALA A 556 -5.35 -33.51 31.32
N TRP A 557 -6.05 -33.79 30.21
CA TRP A 557 -5.81 -33.20 28.89
C TRP A 557 -6.46 -31.82 28.71
N ARG A 558 -7.42 -31.38 29.53
CA ARG A 558 -8.23 -30.16 29.26
C ARG A 558 -7.39 -28.96 28.84
N ASN A 559 -6.32 -28.62 29.56
CA ASN A 559 -5.43 -27.50 29.19
C ASN A 559 -4.74 -27.65 27.81
N ARG A 560 -4.41 -28.88 27.38
CA ARG A 560 -3.84 -29.15 26.04
C ARG A 560 -4.91 -29.21 24.97
N PHE A 561 -6.06 -29.81 25.28
CA PHE A 561 -7.21 -29.76 24.41
C PHE A 561 -7.62 -28.31 24.19
N GLU A 562 -7.69 -27.46 25.21
CA GLU A 562 -7.98 -26.04 25.12
C GLU A 562 -6.92 -25.28 24.30
N GLU A 563 -5.64 -25.63 24.40
CA GLU A 563 -4.62 -25.11 23.47
C GLU A 563 -4.86 -25.51 22.00
N ILE A 564 -5.27 -26.75 21.73
CA ILE A 564 -5.52 -27.28 20.37
C ILE A 564 -6.86 -26.79 19.82
N ALA A 565 -7.91 -26.86 20.62
CA ALA A 565 -9.24 -26.37 20.39
C ALA A 565 -9.21 -24.89 20.11
N SER A 566 -8.44 -24.14 20.90
CA SER A 566 -8.17 -22.77 20.53
C SER A 566 -7.36 -22.72 19.25
N ALA A 567 -6.20 -23.36 19.10
CA ALA A 567 -5.44 -23.31 17.83
C ALA A 567 -6.28 -23.64 16.57
N ALA A 568 -7.33 -24.47 16.69
CA ALA A 568 -8.35 -24.73 15.68
C ALA A 568 -9.38 -23.60 15.54
N ARG A 569 -10.04 -23.12 16.60
CA ARG A 569 -10.84 -21.86 16.64
C ARG A 569 -10.06 -20.68 16.07
N ASP A 570 -8.76 -20.76 16.16
CA ASP A 570 -7.84 -19.68 15.85
C ASP A 570 -7.34 -19.69 14.43
N HIS A 571 -7.37 -20.87 13.83
CA HIS A 571 -7.31 -21.10 12.40
C HIS A 571 -8.67 -20.79 11.74
N VAL A 572 -9.78 -21.15 12.41
CA VAL A 572 -11.15 -20.76 12.01
C VAL A 572 -11.28 -19.24 11.98
N GLU A 573 -10.96 -18.52 13.05
CA GLU A 573 -11.13 -17.07 13.01
C GLU A 573 -10.04 -16.36 12.21
N ALA A 574 -8.83 -16.91 12.05
CA ALA A 574 -7.91 -16.41 11.03
C ALA A 574 -8.49 -16.56 9.61
N ARG A 575 -9.36 -17.56 9.38
CA ARG A 575 -10.16 -17.70 8.15
C ARG A 575 -11.37 -16.74 8.14
N ARG A 576 -12.06 -16.51 9.28
CA ARG A 576 -13.11 -15.48 9.40
C ARG A 576 -12.55 -14.10 9.07
N GLU A 577 -11.40 -13.74 9.61
CA GLU A 577 -10.75 -12.45 9.34
C GLU A 577 -10.22 -12.35 7.91
N MET A 578 -9.82 -13.45 7.25
CA MET A 578 -9.55 -13.39 5.79
C MET A 578 -10.85 -13.17 4.98
N MET A 579 -11.97 -13.71 5.44
CA MET A 579 -13.30 -13.52 4.85
C MET A 579 -13.83 -12.09 5.12
N GLU A 580 -13.79 -11.60 6.36
CA GLU A 580 -14.14 -10.23 6.75
C GLU A 580 -13.20 -9.17 6.15
N GLN A 581 -11.91 -9.45 5.97
CA GLN A 581 -11.01 -8.53 5.25
C GLN A 581 -11.34 -8.49 3.76
N ALA A 582 -11.85 -9.59 3.18
CA ALA A 582 -12.41 -9.56 1.84
C ALA A 582 -13.70 -8.71 1.82
N GLU A 583 -14.60 -8.80 2.79
CA GLU A 583 -15.81 -7.96 2.90
C GLU A 583 -15.46 -6.47 3.13
N GLN A 584 -14.57 -6.15 4.07
CA GLN A 584 -14.14 -4.79 4.43
C GLN A 584 -13.30 -4.10 3.34
N ALA A 585 -12.63 -4.85 2.46
CA ALA A 585 -12.02 -4.28 1.25
C ALA A 585 -13.09 -3.76 0.26
N GLY A 586 -14.33 -4.25 0.33
CA GLY A 586 -15.48 -3.62 -0.33
C GLY A 586 -15.82 -2.27 0.31
N SER A 587 -16.04 -2.24 1.63
CA SER A 587 -16.39 -1.01 2.38
C SER A 587 -15.35 0.12 2.23
N ARG A 588 -14.04 -0.19 2.30
CA ARG A 588 -12.97 0.79 2.07
C ARG A 588 -12.95 1.37 0.65
N THR A 589 -13.60 0.73 -0.32
CA THR A 589 -13.71 1.27 -1.68
C THR A 589 -14.69 2.42 -1.72
N SER A 590 -15.83 2.34 -1.01
CA SER A 590 -16.81 3.43 -0.92
C SER A 590 -16.27 4.70 -0.23
N GLU A 591 -15.42 4.53 0.79
CA GLU A 591 -14.82 5.68 1.50
C GLU A 591 -13.73 6.37 0.67
N ASN A 592 -12.91 5.60 -0.07
CA ASN A 592 -11.96 6.18 -1.04
C ASN A 592 -12.66 6.78 -2.27
N LEU A 593 -13.82 6.26 -2.71
CA LEU A 593 -14.63 6.87 -3.76
C LEU A 593 -15.13 8.27 -3.35
N ARG A 594 -15.64 8.41 -2.11
CA ARG A 594 -16.06 9.73 -1.57
C ARG A 594 -14.90 10.71 -1.46
N ILE A 595 -13.75 10.29 -0.92
CA ILE A 595 -12.56 11.14 -0.83
C ILE A 595 -12.08 11.58 -2.23
N ARG A 596 -12.19 10.69 -3.23
CA ARG A 596 -11.80 11.00 -4.60
C ARG A 596 -12.78 11.98 -5.28
N GLN A 597 -14.09 11.78 -5.12
CA GLN A 597 -15.11 12.74 -5.60
C GLN A 597 -14.91 14.15 -5.02
N VAL A 598 -14.56 14.27 -3.73
CA VAL A 598 -14.25 15.56 -3.10
C VAL A 598 -12.91 16.16 -3.60
N SER A 599 -11.93 15.32 -3.94
CA SER A 599 -10.66 15.75 -4.53
C SER A 599 -10.82 16.25 -5.97
N ASP A 600 -11.61 15.53 -6.77
CA ASP A 600 -11.83 15.83 -8.18
C ASP A 600 -12.67 17.13 -8.30
N ALA A 601 -13.72 17.31 -7.48
CA ALA A 601 -14.49 18.55 -7.40
C ALA A 601 -13.68 19.78 -6.93
N LYS A 602 -12.70 19.60 -6.01
CA LYS A 602 -11.78 20.69 -5.63
C LYS A 602 -10.84 21.08 -6.76
N GLN A 603 -10.39 20.12 -7.58
CA GLN A 603 -9.54 20.35 -8.74
C GLN A 603 -10.31 21.08 -9.86
N GLU A 604 -11.51 20.63 -10.19
CA GLU A 604 -12.39 21.26 -11.19
C GLU A 604 -12.72 22.71 -10.81
N ARG A 605 -13.02 22.99 -9.53
CA ARG A 605 -13.23 24.37 -9.05
C ARG A 605 -11.97 25.23 -9.16
N ALA A 606 -10.78 24.69 -8.84
CA ALA A 606 -9.53 25.43 -8.98
C ALA A 606 -9.22 25.77 -10.46
N GLU A 607 -9.46 24.85 -11.37
CA GLU A 607 -9.30 25.05 -12.81
C GLU A 607 -10.32 26.05 -13.38
N ALA A 608 -11.57 26.02 -12.92
CA ALA A 608 -12.57 27.03 -13.29
C ALA A 608 -12.17 28.44 -12.78
N VAL A 609 -11.67 28.56 -11.54
CA VAL A 609 -11.20 29.83 -10.98
C VAL A 609 -10.03 30.39 -11.78
N ALA A 610 -9.13 29.53 -12.27
CA ALA A 610 -8.02 29.93 -13.14
C ALA A 610 -8.49 30.43 -14.53
N ARG A 611 -9.59 29.89 -15.08
CA ARG A 611 -10.14 30.32 -16.38
C ARG A 611 -11.03 31.58 -16.31
N HIS A 612 -11.84 31.72 -15.28
CA HIS A 612 -12.93 32.73 -15.23
C HIS A 612 -12.79 33.78 -14.11
N GLY A 613 -11.82 33.61 -13.22
CA GLY A 613 -11.64 34.44 -12.03
C GLY A 613 -12.58 34.07 -10.88
N LEU A 614 -12.08 34.25 -9.64
CA LEU A 614 -12.75 33.79 -8.43
C LEU A 614 -14.19 34.29 -8.29
N VAL A 615 -14.43 35.59 -8.52
CA VAL A 615 -15.74 36.23 -8.37
C VAL A 615 -16.78 35.65 -9.35
N SER A 616 -16.40 35.39 -10.60
CA SER A 616 -17.28 34.79 -11.61
C SER A 616 -17.67 33.36 -11.23
N VAL A 617 -16.71 32.59 -10.74
CA VAL A 617 -16.92 31.20 -10.34
C VAL A 617 -17.71 31.10 -9.04
N GLU A 618 -17.48 31.96 -8.04
CA GLU A 618 -18.27 31.96 -6.81
C GLU A 618 -19.73 32.33 -7.08
N THR A 619 -19.97 33.48 -7.73
CA THR A 619 -21.33 33.94 -8.03
C THR A 619 -22.09 33.01 -8.97
N GLY A 620 -21.41 32.36 -9.93
CA GLY A 620 -22.02 31.36 -10.79
C GLY A 620 -22.22 30.01 -10.12
N SER A 621 -21.25 29.52 -9.34
CA SER A 621 -21.31 28.23 -8.64
C SER A 621 -22.45 28.18 -7.63
N ASP A 622 -22.73 29.28 -6.93
CA ASP A 622 -23.83 29.33 -5.95
C ASP A 622 -25.20 29.12 -6.61
N VAL A 623 -25.41 29.70 -7.81
CA VAL A 623 -26.67 29.51 -8.57
C VAL A 623 -26.70 28.13 -9.22
N MET A 624 -25.58 27.65 -9.77
CA MET A 624 -25.50 26.30 -10.33
C MET A 624 -25.78 25.19 -9.31
N MET A 625 -25.30 25.36 -8.07
CA MET A 625 -25.63 24.44 -6.96
C MET A 625 -27.15 24.37 -6.71
N ALA A 626 -27.88 25.49 -6.82
CA ALA A 626 -29.33 25.52 -6.67
C ALA A 626 -30.04 24.86 -7.86
N VAL A 627 -29.60 25.13 -9.10
CA VAL A 627 -30.09 24.48 -10.33
C VAL A 627 -29.92 22.95 -10.27
N GLU A 628 -28.73 22.47 -9.89
CA GLU A 628 -28.45 21.04 -9.74
C GLU A 628 -29.26 20.40 -8.60
N TYR A 629 -29.41 21.08 -7.47
CA TYR A 629 -30.22 20.61 -6.35
C TYR A 629 -31.68 20.34 -6.76
N TYR A 630 -32.32 21.29 -7.48
CA TYR A 630 -33.69 21.08 -7.96
C TYR A 630 -33.77 20.03 -9.08
N ARG A 631 -32.78 19.94 -9.98
CA ARG A 631 -32.69 18.85 -10.97
C ARG A 631 -32.58 17.47 -10.30
N GLN A 632 -31.81 17.33 -9.23
CA GLN A 632 -31.70 16.08 -8.48
C GLN A 632 -33.01 15.70 -7.76
N LEU A 633 -33.71 16.66 -7.14
CA LEU A 633 -35.03 16.43 -6.54
C LEU A 633 -36.09 16.01 -7.58
N LEU A 634 -36.05 16.60 -8.78
CA LEU A 634 -36.92 16.23 -9.91
C LEU A 634 -36.57 14.88 -10.54
N GLY A 635 -35.30 14.45 -10.46
CA GLY A 635 -34.88 13.10 -10.86
C GLY A 635 -35.30 12.02 -9.85
N ALA A 636 -35.32 12.35 -8.55
CA ALA A 636 -35.68 11.41 -7.48
C ALA A 636 -37.20 11.18 -7.32
N THR A 637 -38.06 12.04 -7.88
CA THR A 637 -39.52 12.03 -7.63
C THR A 637 -40.35 11.09 -8.52
N GLY A 638 -39.73 10.39 -9.47
CA GLY A 638 -40.44 9.46 -10.36
C GLY A 638 -41.32 10.13 -11.43
N GLU A 639 -41.94 9.32 -12.29
CA GLU A 639 -42.55 9.78 -13.55
C GLU A 639 -43.97 10.37 -13.44
N ASP A 640 -44.56 10.53 -12.25
CA ASP A 640 -45.87 11.18 -12.14
C ASP A 640 -45.75 12.70 -12.34
N ARG A 641 -46.05 13.11 -13.58
CA ARG A 641 -46.06 14.52 -14.01
C ARG A 641 -47.17 15.36 -13.37
N SER A 642 -48.13 14.75 -12.68
CA SER A 642 -49.32 15.43 -12.13
C SER A 642 -49.20 15.80 -10.66
N SER A 643 -48.12 15.41 -9.98
CA SER A 643 -47.90 15.73 -8.56
C SER A 643 -47.73 17.24 -8.33
N PRO A 644 -48.46 17.87 -7.38
CA PRO A 644 -48.30 19.28 -7.03
C PRO A 644 -46.86 19.61 -6.60
N ASP A 645 -46.20 18.68 -5.92
CA ASP A 645 -44.82 18.84 -5.44
C ASP A 645 -43.85 18.90 -6.61
N ARG A 646 -44.06 18.10 -7.67
CA ARG A 646 -43.23 18.13 -8.89
C ARG A 646 -43.37 19.45 -9.64
N ALA A 647 -44.59 19.98 -9.73
CA ALA A 647 -44.84 21.30 -10.35
C ALA A 647 -44.17 22.44 -9.55
N SER A 648 -44.21 22.38 -8.22
CA SER A 648 -43.52 23.33 -7.34
C SER A 648 -41.99 23.29 -7.52
N LEU A 649 -41.40 22.08 -7.51
CA LEU A 649 -39.97 21.89 -7.76
C LEU A 649 -39.53 22.36 -9.15
N GLN A 650 -40.36 22.14 -10.19
CA GLN A 650 -40.09 22.64 -11.53
C GLN A 650 -40.15 24.18 -11.60
N ALA A 651 -41.09 24.82 -10.88
CA ALA A 651 -41.14 26.27 -10.78
C ALA A 651 -39.90 26.84 -10.07
N SER A 652 -39.41 26.19 -9.02
CA SER A 652 -38.16 26.55 -8.34
C SER A 652 -36.93 26.39 -9.25
N LEU A 653 -36.83 25.29 -10.00
CA LEU A 653 -35.78 25.10 -11.00
C LEU A 653 -35.80 26.21 -12.07
N ASN A 654 -36.98 26.55 -12.60
CA ASN A 654 -37.11 27.58 -13.62
C ASN A 654 -36.71 28.98 -13.11
N LEU A 655 -36.91 29.27 -11.81
CA LEU A 655 -36.48 30.52 -11.18
C LEU A 655 -34.95 30.62 -11.10
N GLU A 656 -34.27 29.56 -10.65
CA GLU A 656 -32.80 29.55 -10.57
C GLU A 656 -32.15 29.51 -11.96
N LEU A 657 -32.75 28.82 -12.94
CA LEU A 657 -32.31 28.90 -14.34
C LEU A 657 -32.42 30.32 -14.89
N ALA A 658 -33.52 31.04 -14.62
CA ALA A 658 -33.65 32.45 -15.02
C ALA A 658 -32.58 33.33 -14.36
N ARG A 659 -32.28 33.10 -13.07
CA ARG A 659 -31.24 33.81 -12.31
C ARG A 659 -29.82 33.53 -12.85
N ALA A 660 -29.54 32.29 -13.27
CA ALA A 660 -28.32 31.95 -13.98
C ALA A 660 -28.26 32.62 -15.36
N GLY A 661 -29.38 32.64 -16.09
CA GLY A 661 -29.52 33.36 -17.36
C GLY A 661 -29.18 34.85 -17.24
N GLU A 662 -29.67 35.53 -16.21
CA GLU A 662 -29.33 36.93 -15.92
C GLU A 662 -27.84 37.12 -15.62
N LEU A 663 -27.20 36.23 -14.86
CA LEU A 663 -25.75 36.28 -14.60
C LEU A 663 -24.93 36.07 -15.87
N GLY A 664 -25.31 35.11 -16.72
CA GLY A 664 -24.66 34.88 -18.01
C GLY A 664 -24.81 36.09 -18.93
N ALA A 665 -26.02 36.64 -19.06
CA ALA A 665 -26.31 37.85 -19.83
C ALA A 665 -25.51 39.08 -19.34
N ALA A 666 -25.36 39.23 -18.02
CA ALA A 666 -24.55 40.26 -17.38
C ALA A 666 -23.02 40.07 -17.55
N GLY A 667 -22.58 39.00 -18.20
CA GLY A 667 -21.18 38.77 -18.57
C GLY A 667 -20.44 37.73 -17.71
N ASN A 668 -21.12 36.94 -16.87
CA ASN A 668 -20.47 35.86 -16.14
C ASN A 668 -19.97 34.77 -17.12
N THR A 669 -18.65 34.71 -17.30
CA THR A 669 -18.01 33.80 -18.27
C THR A 669 -18.04 32.33 -17.86
N TYR A 670 -18.16 32.04 -16.56
CA TYR A 670 -18.27 30.68 -16.04
C TYR A 670 -19.66 30.08 -16.33
N ILE A 671 -20.74 30.85 -16.11
CA ILE A 671 -22.09 30.44 -16.50
C ILE A 671 -22.20 30.25 -18.03
N ARG A 672 -21.52 31.10 -18.82
CA ARG A 672 -21.47 30.94 -20.29
C ARG A 672 -20.71 29.68 -20.74
N GLU A 673 -19.59 29.32 -20.11
CA GLU A 673 -18.88 28.04 -20.40
C GLU A 673 -19.78 26.82 -20.11
N ILE A 674 -20.59 26.86 -19.05
CA ILE A 674 -21.54 25.78 -18.74
C ILE A 674 -22.68 25.73 -19.78
N ALA A 675 -23.16 26.88 -20.26
CA ALA A 675 -24.21 26.95 -21.28
C ALA A 675 -23.79 26.42 -22.67
N ASP A 676 -22.49 26.22 -22.93
CA ASP A 676 -22.02 25.53 -24.15
C ASP A 676 -22.42 24.04 -24.17
N ILE A 677 -22.67 23.44 -22.99
CA ILE A 677 -23.08 22.03 -22.81
C ILE A 677 -24.47 21.86 -22.18
N ASP A 678 -25.07 22.93 -21.66
CA ASP A 678 -26.38 22.93 -20.98
C ASP A 678 -27.40 23.79 -21.74
N ASP A 679 -28.28 23.10 -22.49
CA ASP A 679 -29.29 23.74 -23.33
C ASP A 679 -30.30 24.60 -22.54
N ASP A 680 -30.65 24.23 -21.29
CA ASP A 680 -31.58 25.01 -20.46
C ASP A 680 -30.96 26.36 -20.10
N LEU A 681 -29.68 26.36 -19.72
CA LEU A 681 -28.93 27.57 -19.40
C LEU A 681 -28.73 28.45 -20.62
N ARG A 682 -28.41 27.88 -21.79
CA ARG A 682 -28.31 28.64 -23.04
C ARG A 682 -29.61 29.37 -23.36
N VAL A 683 -30.75 28.67 -23.27
CA VAL A 683 -32.09 29.25 -23.46
C VAL A 683 -32.39 30.35 -22.43
N ALA A 684 -31.98 30.17 -21.17
CA ALA A 684 -32.17 31.18 -20.12
C ALA A 684 -31.32 32.45 -20.34
N ILE A 685 -30.07 32.31 -20.75
CA ILE A 685 -29.19 33.45 -21.11
C ILE A 685 -29.79 34.23 -22.28
N GLU A 686 -30.15 33.54 -23.37
CA GLU A 686 -30.79 34.18 -24.52
C GLU A 686 -32.09 34.90 -24.15
N ALA A 687 -32.87 34.35 -23.21
CA ALA A 687 -34.11 34.97 -22.73
C ALA A 687 -33.85 36.23 -21.90
N ALA A 688 -32.82 36.21 -21.04
CA ALA A 688 -32.39 37.36 -20.25
C ALA A 688 -31.83 38.49 -21.15
N GLU A 689 -31.00 38.17 -22.14
CA GLU A 689 -30.47 39.13 -23.12
C GLU A 689 -31.59 39.80 -23.92
N ARG A 690 -32.55 39.01 -24.44
CA ARG A 690 -33.77 39.53 -25.11
C ARG A 690 -34.64 40.39 -24.20
N SER A 691 -34.63 40.16 -22.89
CA SER A 691 -35.34 40.96 -21.90
C SER A 691 -34.64 42.31 -21.65
N ALA A 692 -33.30 42.28 -21.54
CA ALA A 692 -32.46 43.47 -21.40
C ALA A 692 -32.60 44.42 -22.61
N ASP A 693 -32.55 43.91 -23.84
CA ASP A 693 -32.74 44.68 -25.07
C ASP A 693 -34.10 45.38 -25.14
N ARG A 694 -35.17 44.70 -24.70
CA ARG A 694 -36.52 45.27 -24.61
C ARG A 694 -36.61 46.36 -23.55
N LYS A 695 -35.83 46.26 -22.47
CA LYS A 695 -35.74 47.27 -21.40
C LYS A 695 -34.93 48.49 -21.85
N GLY A 696 -33.83 48.29 -22.57
CA GLY A 696 -33.05 49.34 -23.23
C GLY A 696 -33.89 50.14 -24.24
N LYS A 697 -34.66 49.45 -25.10
CA LYS A 697 -35.60 50.11 -26.04
C LYS A 697 -36.77 50.84 -25.36
N ARG A 698 -37.11 50.53 -24.11
CA ARG A 698 -38.10 51.28 -23.32
C ARG A 698 -37.52 52.54 -22.68
N LEU A 699 -36.25 52.52 -22.28
CA LEU A 699 -35.56 53.68 -21.71
C LEU A 699 -35.10 54.67 -22.79
N GLY A 700 -34.69 54.20 -23.96
CA GLY A 700 -34.33 55.05 -25.11
C GLY A 700 -35.48 55.82 -25.77
N ASN A 701 -36.72 55.62 -25.32
CA ASN A 701 -37.91 56.34 -25.80
C ASN A 701 -38.45 57.38 -24.79
N ALA A 702 -37.73 57.63 -23.69
CA ALA A 702 -38.22 58.44 -22.56
C ALA A 702 -37.38 59.68 -22.25
N ASP A 703 -36.33 59.98 -23.03
CA ASP A 703 -35.38 61.06 -22.73
C ASP A 703 -35.00 61.89 -23.99
N GLU A 704 -36.02 62.40 -24.68
CA GLU A 704 -35.90 63.63 -25.47
C GLU A 704 -36.82 64.71 -24.85
N HIS A 705 -36.27 65.93 -24.66
CA HIS A 705 -36.92 67.14 -24.11
C HIS A 705 -37.15 67.15 -22.58
N HIS A 706 -36.22 67.61 -21.73
CA HIS A 706 -35.92 69.04 -21.55
C HIS A 706 -34.69 69.29 -20.64
N GLY A 707 -33.82 70.22 -21.01
CA GLY A 707 -33.10 71.06 -20.03
C GLY A 707 -33.91 72.32 -19.69
N PRO A 708 -33.40 73.31 -18.92
CA PRO A 708 -31.98 73.52 -18.55
C PRO A 708 -31.71 74.08 -17.12
N SER A 709 -30.43 74.43 -16.87
CA SER A 709 -29.95 75.53 -16.00
C SER A 709 -29.83 75.41 -14.46
N ARG A 710 -28.57 75.59 -14.02
CA ARG A 710 -27.97 76.00 -12.72
C ARG A 710 -28.59 77.26 -12.05
N PRO A 711 -28.10 77.72 -10.86
CA PRO A 711 -27.40 77.06 -9.72
C PRO A 711 -27.92 77.49 -8.31
N GLU A 712 -27.42 76.94 -7.18
CA GLU A 712 -27.08 77.77 -5.97
C GLU A 712 -26.27 77.08 -4.83
N HIS A 713 -25.99 77.87 -3.78
CA HIS A 713 -24.90 77.84 -2.79
C HIS A 713 -24.90 76.80 -1.63
N ARG A 714 -23.66 76.41 -1.23
CA ARG A 714 -23.09 76.16 0.13
C ARG A 714 -24.00 75.75 1.32
N LEU A 715 -23.52 74.78 2.13
CA LEU A 715 -22.86 75.03 3.44
C LEU A 715 -22.11 73.81 4.02
N HIS A 716 -21.37 74.03 5.12
CA HIS A 716 -20.39 73.16 5.82
C HIS A 716 -20.89 71.76 6.27
N GLY A 717 -20.06 70.75 6.59
CA GLY A 717 -18.59 70.61 6.61
C GLY A 717 -18.03 70.09 7.95
N HIS A 718 -17.06 69.16 7.94
CA HIS A 718 -16.09 68.99 9.05
C HIS A 718 -14.82 68.23 8.62
N LYS A 719 -13.70 68.45 9.35
CA LYS A 719 -12.34 67.99 9.00
C LYS A 719 -11.82 66.87 9.91
N SER A 720 -11.00 65.99 9.31
CA SER A 720 -9.58 65.74 9.68
C SER A 720 -8.91 65.09 8.45
N LYS A 721 -7.93 65.68 7.75
CA LYS A 721 -6.51 65.91 8.13
C LYS A 721 -5.94 64.72 8.90
N SER A 722 -4.79 64.13 8.55
CA SER A 722 -3.57 64.61 7.86
C SER A 722 -2.70 63.38 7.55
N ASP A 723 -1.65 63.35 6.72
CA ASP A 723 -1.05 64.22 5.69
C ASP A 723 -0.16 63.23 4.85
N GLU A 724 -0.14 63.27 3.51
CA GLU A 724 0.70 64.11 2.63
C GLU A 724 2.10 63.52 2.31
N LEU A 725 2.56 63.81 1.07
CA LEU A 725 3.88 63.54 0.46
C LEU A 725 4.13 62.08 -0.01
N MET A 726 4.82 61.78 -1.13
CA MET A 726 5.30 62.60 -2.27
C MET A 726 5.51 61.75 -3.56
N ARG A 727 5.25 62.38 -4.73
CA ARG A 727 5.97 62.34 -6.03
C ARG A 727 7.08 61.29 -6.28
N ALA A 728 6.97 60.51 -7.38
CA ALA A 728 7.59 60.73 -8.72
C ALA A 728 8.96 60.01 -8.86
N ASP A 729 9.57 59.78 -10.02
CA ASP A 729 9.25 60.10 -11.42
C ASP A 729 9.96 59.09 -12.37
N HIS A 730 9.54 59.05 -13.65
CA HIS A 730 10.33 58.60 -14.83
C HIS A 730 10.99 57.18 -14.81
N THR A 731 11.38 56.53 -15.92
CA THR A 731 11.41 56.89 -17.36
C THR A 731 11.15 55.63 -18.22
N LYS A 732 10.74 55.81 -19.48
CA LYS A 732 10.79 54.76 -20.50
C LYS A 732 12.23 54.51 -20.95
N GLU A 733 12.55 53.29 -21.36
CA GLU A 733 13.38 53.07 -22.54
C GLU A 733 12.94 51.80 -23.29
N SER A 734 13.10 51.80 -24.60
CA SER A 734 12.56 50.79 -25.52
C SER A 734 13.69 50.11 -26.30
N GLY A 735 13.69 48.79 -26.33
CA GLY A 735 14.52 47.98 -27.23
C GLY A 735 13.66 46.86 -27.84
N ASP A 736 13.50 46.90 -29.16
CA ASP A 736 12.74 45.93 -29.95
C ASP A 736 13.72 44.97 -30.63
N GLU A 737 13.55 43.66 -30.45
CA GLU A 737 14.15 42.67 -31.35
C GLU A 737 13.36 41.35 -31.39
N ARG A 738 13.34 40.71 -32.56
CA ARG A 738 12.32 39.73 -32.96
C ARG A 738 12.80 38.27 -32.88
N THR A 739 11.99 37.45 -32.20
CA THR A 739 11.59 36.05 -32.52
C THR A 739 12.64 34.98 -32.87
N ASP A 740 12.60 33.87 -32.11
CA ASP A 740 12.67 32.51 -32.68
C ASP A 740 11.80 31.53 -31.84
N PRO A 741 10.88 30.71 -32.41
CA PRO A 741 9.74 30.15 -31.64
C PRO A 741 9.96 28.71 -31.14
N ALA A 742 11.12 28.41 -30.55
CA ALA A 742 11.48 27.05 -30.11
C ALA A 742 11.42 26.81 -28.58
N GLU A 743 11.59 27.84 -27.75
CA GLU A 743 11.77 27.67 -26.29
C GLU A 743 10.46 27.82 -25.46
N GLU A 744 9.46 28.56 -25.95
CA GLU A 744 8.20 28.81 -25.21
C GLU A 744 7.37 27.55 -24.90
N ARG A 745 7.54 26.47 -25.68
CA ARG A 745 6.82 25.21 -25.42
C ARG A 745 7.33 24.44 -24.19
N VAL A 746 8.50 24.78 -23.66
CA VAL A 746 9.02 24.17 -22.43
C VAL A 746 8.53 24.92 -21.19
N SER A 747 8.58 26.26 -21.21
CA SER A 747 8.17 27.11 -20.07
C SER A 747 6.71 26.88 -19.66
N ARG A 748 5.78 26.82 -20.62
CA ARG A 748 4.35 26.63 -20.35
C ARG A 748 4.01 25.28 -19.69
N LEU A 749 4.85 24.26 -19.88
CA LEU A 749 4.71 22.95 -19.22
C LEU A 749 5.25 22.95 -17.78
N GLU A 750 6.18 23.84 -17.45
CA GLU A 750 6.63 24.05 -16.07
C GLU A 750 5.67 24.96 -15.28
N GLU A 751 5.06 25.97 -15.91
CA GLU A 751 4.02 26.79 -15.26
C GLU A 751 2.75 25.98 -14.95
N LEU A 752 2.27 25.16 -15.88
CA LEU A 752 1.16 24.22 -15.64
C LEU A 752 1.46 23.22 -14.50
N ARG A 753 2.73 22.88 -14.25
CA ARG A 753 3.11 22.09 -13.06
C ARG A 753 3.11 22.92 -11.78
N ARG A 754 3.59 24.17 -11.82
CA ARG A 754 3.61 25.11 -10.68
C ARG A 754 2.22 25.60 -10.25
N GLU A 755 1.20 25.46 -11.08
CA GLU A 755 -0.21 25.70 -10.69
C GLU A 755 -0.84 24.48 -10.02
N VAL A 756 -0.63 23.26 -10.57
CA VAL A 756 -1.09 22.01 -9.95
C VAL A 756 -0.47 21.79 -8.55
N ASP A 757 0.80 22.17 -8.35
CA ASP A 757 1.43 22.07 -7.02
C ASP A 757 0.99 23.16 -6.02
N ARG A 758 0.49 24.32 -6.49
CA ARG A 758 -0.10 25.35 -5.61
C ARG A 758 -1.52 25.00 -5.13
N GLY A 759 -2.27 24.20 -5.89
CA GLY A 759 -3.61 23.70 -5.50
C GLY A 759 -3.62 22.70 -4.32
N ARG A 760 -2.45 22.33 -3.77
CA ARG A 760 -2.32 21.25 -2.77
C ARG A 760 -2.10 21.68 -1.32
N ASP A 761 -1.76 22.95 -1.08
CA ASP A 761 -1.34 23.45 0.24
C ASP A 761 -2.31 24.52 0.81
N GLY A 762 -3.56 24.60 0.33
CA GLY A 762 -4.59 25.56 0.79
C GLY A 762 -5.91 24.93 1.29
N GLY A 763 -6.13 24.97 2.61
CA GLY A 763 -7.39 24.59 3.27
C GLY A 763 -7.29 23.32 4.14
N GLU A 764 -7.54 23.32 5.45
CA GLU A 764 -8.17 24.36 6.29
C GLU A 764 -7.51 24.44 7.68
N PHE A 765 -7.11 25.66 8.04
CA PHE A 765 -7.46 26.22 9.35
C PHE A 765 -8.99 26.38 9.41
N GLU A 766 -9.57 26.31 10.60
CA GLU A 766 -11.01 26.49 10.90
C GLU A 766 -11.96 25.30 10.65
N ARG A 767 -11.91 24.29 11.54
CA ARG A 767 -13.03 23.94 12.44
C ARG A 767 -12.62 22.93 13.53
#